data_AF-A0A0R3U1X0-F1
#
_entry.id   AF-A0A0R3U1X0-F1
#
_cell.length_a   1.000
_cell.length_b   1.000
_cell.length_c   1.000
_cell.angle_alpha   90.00
_cell.angle_beta   90.00
_cell.angle_gamma   90.00
#
_symmetry.space_group_name_H-M   'P 1'
#
loop_
_entity.id
_entity.type
_entity.pdbx_description
1 polymer ?
#
loop_
_entity_poly.entity_id
_entity_poly.type
_entity_poly.pdbx_seq_one_letter_code
_entity_poly.pdbx_strand_id
1 'polypeptide(L)'
;TVRSSLCGSVRALISSLRSPLFRQHRKSSFLIHLCIALCIYAILYFWLHVDPRVSTTTDPGTLQALSVSEDTYSFRAKRFNAYVVNERFRSGPGEFGRGVDAGISESEMQRVNDVDGYNSHACKQIALDRSLGNRPAKECLAINYPFKLPTASVIIVFFNEPFRLVMRTVFSVVNRSPPFLLKEVILVDDGSTQELLLGHLSDYVRENWPDGIVRIVRLQKRTGLIRARLEGAKAATADVVVFLDAHCEATYRWLEPLLYRIHQKPDAVVVPAIANIDRFTLKVFRTDVRYTEDGWLSLRVGSFAWDGMFIFEHPPRSAVTKRRSNTDTIESINMPGGLFAMRRDYFFKLGGYDEGMEVWGGENLELSLRIWQCGGSLEFSPCSTVGHVYRANHPYKFPGNKDYNGYNTARVADVWMDMYMDNFYLARGDLKGTDHGDVSTRRQIRSDLRCKSFQWFLDNPAAHKFVYSRNRLGYGSCCTTEGHCLLRGNDGSEYRKQTMSLLLTPSRVTVHSWATLFALTDTGLLRKDWNCVRLRRAGGPLNSVWVFTPHIVDLEICPLEELEEPKQREWWRAWVADQMKRIEQRQISHPEQGFQAVQTTNQRGAHFRWLYDKIHGKLINAQTGYCLDGIDGQRPTPKPCVDDAPSQSWHFSHHG
;
A
#
# COMPACT_ATOMS: atom_id res chain seq x y z
N THR A 1 16.19 -38.90 -15.04
CA THR A 1 16.96 -39.91 -15.81
C THR A 1 18.06 -39.32 -16.69
N VAL A 2 18.01 -38.05 -17.12
CA VAL A 2 19.10 -37.40 -17.92
C VAL A 2 20.24 -36.80 -17.06
N ARG A 3 20.06 -36.64 -15.73
CA ARG A 3 21.09 -36.09 -14.82
C ARG A 3 22.17 -37.08 -14.39
N SER A 4 21.94 -38.39 -14.44
CA SER A 4 22.89 -39.41 -13.95
C SER A 4 23.88 -39.88 -15.03
N SER A 5 23.55 -39.77 -16.32
CA SER A 5 24.47 -40.18 -17.39
C SER A 5 25.61 -39.17 -17.64
N LEU A 6 25.35 -37.87 -17.47
CA LEU A 6 26.37 -36.83 -17.68
C LEU A 6 27.49 -36.84 -16.62
N CYS A 7 27.22 -37.25 -15.39
CA CYS A 7 28.24 -37.28 -14.34
C CYS A 7 29.26 -38.41 -14.55
N GLY A 8 28.84 -39.51 -15.19
CA GLY A 8 29.73 -40.60 -15.61
C GLY A 8 30.64 -40.19 -16.78
N SER A 9 30.09 -39.50 -17.78
CA SER A 9 30.83 -39.04 -18.95
C SER A 9 31.89 -37.98 -18.62
N VAL A 10 31.61 -37.08 -17.67
CA VAL A 10 32.58 -36.06 -17.23
C VAL A 10 33.72 -36.66 -16.40
N ARG A 11 33.45 -37.68 -15.56
CA ARG A 11 34.50 -38.40 -14.83
C ARG A 11 35.42 -39.21 -15.74
N ALA A 12 34.86 -39.84 -16.78
CA ALA A 12 35.65 -40.57 -17.78
C ALA A 12 36.60 -39.63 -18.54
N LEU A 13 36.13 -38.45 -18.94
CA LEU A 13 36.92 -37.44 -19.65
C LEU A 13 38.08 -36.89 -18.80
N ILE A 14 37.87 -36.73 -17.49
CA ILE A 14 38.91 -36.25 -16.56
C ILE A 14 39.94 -37.35 -16.27
N SER A 15 39.55 -38.63 -16.30
CA SER A 15 40.47 -39.75 -16.09
C SER A 15 41.42 -40.00 -17.28
N SER A 16 40.98 -39.73 -18.51
CA SER A 16 41.84 -39.90 -19.71
C SER A 16 42.92 -38.81 -19.86
N LEU A 17 42.86 -37.76 -19.05
CA LEU A 17 43.84 -36.66 -19.04
C LEU A 17 45.04 -36.91 -18.10
N ARG A 18 45.13 -38.09 -17.45
CA ARG A 18 46.20 -38.46 -16.51
C ARG A 18 47.14 -39.57 -17.03
N SER A 19 47.50 -39.59 -18.32
CA SER A 19 48.60 -40.43 -18.82
C SER A 19 49.87 -39.60 -19.05
N PRO A 20 51.09 -40.12 -18.78
CA PRO A 20 52.32 -39.32 -18.80
C PRO A 20 52.89 -39.06 -20.22
N LEU A 21 52.10 -39.25 -21.28
CA LEU A 21 52.60 -39.18 -22.67
C LEU A 21 52.38 -37.83 -23.39
N PHE A 22 51.75 -36.83 -22.76
CA PHE A 22 51.58 -35.50 -23.35
C PHE A 22 52.70 -34.52 -22.94
N ARG A 23 53.94 -34.85 -23.28
CA ARG A 23 55.10 -33.96 -23.09
C ARG A 23 55.72 -33.53 -24.42
N GLN A 24 54.92 -33.16 -25.42
CA GLN A 24 55.49 -32.54 -26.64
C GLN A 24 54.63 -31.56 -27.46
N HIS A 25 53.43 -31.16 -27.03
CA HIS A 25 52.66 -30.10 -27.73
C HIS A 25 52.03 -29.07 -26.77
N ARG A 26 52.88 -28.26 -26.11
CA ARG A 26 52.44 -27.27 -25.11
C ARG A 26 51.74 -26.04 -25.70
N LYS A 27 51.79 -25.81 -27.02
CA LYS A 27 51.13 -24.66 -27.69
C LYS A 27 49.71 -24.95 -28.20
N SER A 28 49.34 -26.20 -28.48
CA SER A 28 48.00 -26.55 -29.00
C SER A 28 46.94 -26.67 -27.90
N SER A 29 47.34 -27.06 -26.68
CA SER A 29 46.42 -27.23 -25.54
C SER A 29 45.80 -25.91 -25.04
N PHE A 30 46.54 -24.80 -25.03
CA PHE A 30 46.01 -23.51 -24.56
C PHE A 30 44.89 -22.96 -25.45
N LEU A 31 45.06 -23.02 -26.78
CA LEU A 31 44.03 -22.59 -27.73
C LEU A 31 42.75 -23.42 -27.59
N ILE A 32 42.86 -24.73 -27.39
CA ILE A 32 41.70 -25.61 -27.21
C ILE A 32 40.96 -25.27 -25.91
N HIS A 33 41.66 -25.08 -24.79
CA HIS A 33 41.04 -24.69 -23.52
C HIS A 33 40.42 -23.29 -23.57
N LEU A 34 41.07 -22.34 -24.26
CA LEU A 34 40.55 -20.99 -24.48
C LEU A 34 39.29 -21.02 -25.35
N CYS A 35 39.28 -21.81 -26.43
CA CYS A 35 38.08 -22.00 -27.26
C CYS A 35 36.95 -22.65 -26.47
N ILE A 36 37.21 -23.68 -25.67
CA ILE A 36 36.19 -24.31 -24.81
C ILE A 36 35.66 -23.29 -23.79
N ALA A 37 36.53 -22.51 -23.15
CA ALA A 37 36.13 -21.48 -22.20
C ALA A 37 35.30 -20.36 -22.87
N LEU A 38 35.68 -19.92 -24.07
CA LEU A 38 34.93 -18.94 -24.86
C LEU A 38 33.60 -19.50 -25.36
N CYS A 39 33.53 -20.78 -25.74
CA CYS A 39 32.28 -21.45 -26.09
C CYS A 39 31.35 -21.59 -24.88
N ILE A 40 31.87 -22.01 -23.71
CA ILE A 40 31.09 -22.06 -22.47
C ILE A 40 30.64 -20.67 -22.06
N TYR A 41 31.52 -19.67 -22.14
CA TYR A 41 31.17 -18.27 -21.88
C TYR A 41 30.10 -17.77 -22.85
N ALA A 42 30.23 -18.03 -24.16
CA ALA A 42 29.24 -17.64 -25.16
C ALA A 42 27.91 -18.36 -24.91
N ILE A 43 27.91 -19.67 -24.65
CA ILE A 43 26.70 -20.44 -24.33
C ILE A 43 26.05 -19.88 -23.07
N LEU A 44 26.81 -19.65 -22.00
CA LEU A 44 26.31 -19.03 -20.76
C LEU A 44 25.82 -17.60 -21.00
N TYR A 45 26.51 -16.82 -21.83
CA TYR A 45 26.11 -15.47 -22.19
C TYR A 45 24.78 -15.47 -22.94
N PHE A 46 24.62 -16.33 -23.96
CA PHE A 46 23.36 -16.47 -24.71
C PHE A 46 22.25 -17.11 -23.87
N TRP A 47 22.57 -18.01 -22.94
CA TRP A 47 21.57 -18.60 -22.02
C TRP A 47 21.14 -17.64 -20.91
N LEU A 48 22.02 -16.74 -20.46
CA LEU A 48 21.76 -15.81 -19.36
C LEU A 48 21.30 -14.42 -19.85
N HIS A 49 21.53 -14.07 -21.12
CA HIS A 49 21.01 -12.85 -21.73
C HIS A 49 19.82 -13.19 -22.63
N VAL A 50 18.63 -13.08 -22.04
CA VAL A 50 17.39 -13.04 -22.81
C VAL A 50 17.42 -11.78 -23.68
N ASP A 51 17.33 -11.94 -25.00
CA ASP A 51 17.17 -10.84 -25.93
C ASP A 51 15.83 -10.15 -25.64
N PRO A 52 15.83 -8.87 -25.21
CA PRO A 52 14.60 -8.15 -24.87
C PRO A 52 13.78 -7.74 -26.09
N ARG A 53 14.27 -7.97 -27.32
CA ARG A 53 13.59 -7.61 -28.55
C ARG A 53 12.37 -8.50 -28.81
N VAL A 54 11.37 -7.92 -29.46
CA VAL A 54 10.16 -8.59 -29.93
C VAL A 54 10.20 -8.74 -31.45
N SER A 55 9.43 -9.70 -31.98
CA SER A 55 9.25 -9.85 -33.42
C SER A 55 8.61 -8.61 -34.03
N THR A 56 9.08 -8.20 -35.21
CA THR A 56 8.48 -7.12 -36.01
C THR A 56 7.25 -7.56 -36.79
N THR A 57 6.96 -8.86 -36.80
CA THR A 57 5.73 -9.45 -37.34
C THR A 57 4.96 -10.15 -36.23
N THR A 58 3.65 -10.30 -36.41
CA THR A 58 2.78 -11.01 -35.47
C THR A 58 1.64 -11.70 -36.20
N ASP A 59 0.89 -12.56 -35.51
CA ASP A 59 -0.21 -13.30 -36.11
C ASP A 59 -1.44 -12.40 -36.38
N PRO A 60 -2.32 -12.77 -37.32
CA PRO A 60 -3.53 -12.00 -37.64
C PRO A 60 -4.46 -11.77 -36.45
N GLY A 61 -4.50 -12.70 -35.47
CA GLY A 61 -5.33 -12.56 -34.28
C GLY A 61 -4.83 -11.44 -33.37
N THR A 62 -3.52 -11.31 -33.20
CA THR A 62 -2.92 -10.18 -32.46
C THR A 62 -3.19 -8.85 -33.16
N LEU A 63 -3.05 -8.77 -34.50
CA LEU A 63 -3.38 -7.57 -35.26
C LEU A 63 -4.85 -7.15 -35.09
N GLN A 64 -5.77 -8.12 -35.13
CA GLN A 64 -7.20 -7.88 -34.90
C GLN A 64 -7.48 -7.37 -33.48
N ALA A 65 -6.89 -8.01 -32.46
CA ALA A 65 -7.06 -7.63 -31.05
C ALA A 65 -6.57 -6.20 -30.77
N LEU A 66 -5.46 -5.81 -31.38
CA LEU A 66 -4.90 -4.45 -31.31
C LEU A 66 -5.62 -3.46 -32.23
N SER A 67 -6.35 -3.95 -33.23
CA SER A 67 -7.03 -3.14 -34.25
C SER A 67 -6.05 -2.27 -35.06
N VAL A 68 -4.94 -2.87 -35.52
CA VAL A 68 -3.88 -2.19 -36.30
C VAL A 68 -3.47 -2.99 -37.54
N SER A 69 -2.88 -2.32 -38.52
CA SER A 69 -2.26 -2.98 -39.68
C SER A 69 -0.91 -3.60 -39.32
N GLU A 70 -0.42 -4.50 -40.19
CA GLU A 70 0.91 -5.09 -40.07
C GLU A 70 2.02 -4.03 -40.08
N ASP A 71 1.91 -3.01 -40.95
CA ASP A 71 2.87 -1.91 -41.02
C ASP A 71 2.91 -1.10 -39.72
N THR A 72 1.75 -0.77 -39.14
CA THR A 72 1.67 -0.07 -37.86
C THR A 72 2.27 -0.90 -36.73
N TYR A 73 2.00 -2.21 -36.69
CA TYR A 73 2.62 -3.11 -35.70
C TYR A 73 4.14 -3.15 -35.86
N SER A 74 4.63 -3.34 -37.09
CA SER A 74 6.06 -3.38 -37.41
C SER A 74 6.77 -2.08 -37.00
N PHE A 75 6.15 -0.93 -37.25
CA PHE A 75 6.63 0.37 -36.79
C PHE A 75 6.75 0.44 -35.26
N ARG A 76 5.69 0.06 -34.53
CA ARG A 76 5.69 0.03 -33.06
C ARG A 76 6.76 -0.92 -32.50
N ALA A 77 6.92 -2.10 -33.10
CA ALA A 77 7.91 -3.09 -32.70
C ALA A 77 9.35 -2.64 -32.94
N LYS A 78 9.64 -2.01 -34.08
CA LYS A 78 10.96 -1.41 -34.36
C LYS A 78 11.31 -0.34 -33.33
N ARG A 79 10.36 0.56 -33.02
CA ARG A 79 10.55 1.59 -31.99
C ARG A 79 10.81 0.99 -30.61
N PHE A 80 10.02 0.01 -30.18
CA PHE A 80 10.21 -0.69 -28.91
C PHE A 80 11.61 -1.34 -28.84
N ASN A 81 11.98 -2.10 -29.87
CA ASN A 81 13.28 -2.77 -29.97
C ASN A 81 14.44 -1.77 -29.92
N ALA A 82 14.33 -0.64 -30.63
CA ALA A 82 15.34 0.40 -30.60
C ALA A 82 15.52 0.98 -29.19
N TYR A 83 14.43 1.26 -28.48
CA TYR A 83 14.52 1.78 -27.11
C TYR A 83 15.14 0.77 -26.15
N VAL A 84 14.64 -0.47 -26.12
CA VAL A 84 15.06 -1.47 -25.13
C VAL A 84 16.53 -1.86 -25.28
N VAL A 85 17.07 -1.83 -26.51
CA VAL A 85 18.50 -2.09 -26.78
C VAL A 85 19.37 -0.91 -26.32
N ASN A 86 18.89 0.32 -26.53
CA ASN A 86 19.64 1.54 -26.24
C ASN A 86 19.53 1.98 -24.77
N GLU A 87 18.49 1.56 -24.05
CA GLU A 87 18.21 1.99 -22.67
C GLU A 87 19.40 1.77 -21.71
N ARG A 88 20.15 0.67 -21.89
CA ARG A 88 21.33 0.33 -21.09
C ARG A 88 22.57 1.19 -21.37
N PHE A 89 22.59 1.91 -22.49
CA PHE A 89 23.71 2.75 -22.92
C PHE A 89 23.46 4.24 -22.71
N ARG A 90 22.28 4.63 -22.22
CA ARG A 90 21.94 6.03 -21.98
C ARG A 90 22.82 6.64 -20.90
N SER A 91 23.14 7.93 -21.06
CA SER A 91 23.92 8.72 -20.11
C SER A 91 23.33 10.11 -20.01
N GLY A 92 23.56 10.79 -18.88
CA GLY A 92 23.00 12.11 -18.58
C GLY A 92 22.26 12.19 -17.24
N PRO A 93 21.70 13.36 -16.91
CA PRO A 93 20.99 13.61 -15.66
C PRO A 93 19.80 12.67 -15.47
N GLY A 94 19.75 12.01 -14.32
CA GLY A 94 18.63 11.14 -13.92
C GLY A 94 18.51 9.81 -14.64
N GLU A 95 19.38 9.51 -15.60
CA GLU A 95 19.46 8.21 -16.26
C GLU A 95 19.70 7.08 -15.24
N PHE A 96 19.15 5.90 -15.52
CA PHE A 96 19.02 4.76 -14.60
C PHE A 96 18.20 5.05 -13.34
N GLY A 97 17.35 6.08 -13.39
CA GLY A 97 16.55 6.55 -12.26
C GLY A 97 17.38 7.09 -11.10
N ARG A 98 18.59 7.61 -11.38
CA ARG A 98 19.42 8.32 -10.39
C ARG A 98 18.77 9.66 -10.01
N GLY A 99 19.08 10.14 -8.81
CA GLY A 99 18.68 11.49 -8.40
C GLY A 99 19.48 12.55 -9.15
N VAL A 100 18.87 13.71 -9.36
CA VAL A 100 19.52 14.91 -9.89
C VAL A 100 19.52 15.98 -8.81
N ASP A 101 20.70 16.50 -8.51
CA ASP A 101 20.85 17.73 -7.76
C ASP A 101 20.71 18.90 -8.74
N ALA A 102 19.69 19.73 -8.53
CA ALA A 102 19.42 20.87 -9.40
C ALA A 102 20.28 22.10 -9.06
N GLY A 103 21.05 22.08 -7.98
CA GLY A 103 21.87 23.21 -7.53
C GLY A 103 21.05 24.42 -7.07
N ILE A 104 19.82 24.19 -6.57
CA ILE A 104 18.93 25.25 -6.08
C ILE A 104 19.05 25.41 -4.56
N SER A 105 18.80 26.62 -4.06
CA SER A 105 18.81 26.89 -2.61
C SER A 105 17.69 26.14 -1.88
N GLU A 106 17.83 25.95 -0.57
CA GLU A 106 16.76 25.33 0.25
C GLU A 106 15.45 26.13 0.18
N SER A 107 15.53 27.47 0.16
CA SER A 107 14.35 28.34 0.02
C SER A 107 13.63 28.13 -1.32
N GLU A 108 14.39 27.95 -2.40
CA GLU A 108 13.81 27.68 -3.72
C GLU A 108 13.27 26.24 -3.80
N MET A 109 13.96 25.27 -3.20
CA MET A 109 13.46 23.89 -3.08
C MET A 109 12.11 23.84 -2.36
N GLN A 110 11.98 24.59 -1.26
CA GLN A 110 10.71 24.69 -0.53
C GLN A 110 9.63 25.33 -1.42
N ARG A 111 9.93 26.47 -2.06
CA ARG A 111 8.99 27.16 -2.96
C ARG A 111 8.48 26.26 -4.09
N VAL A 112 9.37 25.53 -4.79
CA VAL A 112 8.95 24.64 -5.89
C VAL A 112 8.18 23.42 -5.38
N ASN A 113 8.54 22.87 -4.22
CA ASN A 113 7.76 21.77 -3.63
C ASN A 113 6.37 22.23 -3.18
N ASP A 114 6.22 23.44 -2.67
CA ASP A 114 4.93 23.97 -2.23
C ASP A 114 4.01 24.33 -3.40
N VAL A 115 4.58 24.86 -4.50
CA VAL A 115 3.80 25.27 -5.68
C VAL A 115 3.57 24.10 -6.65
N ASP A 116 4.63 23.39 -7.02
CA ASP A 116 4.58 22.36 -8.06
C ASP A 116 4.34 20.96 -7.46
N GLY A 117 4.61 20.77 -6.17
CA GLY A 117 4.57 19.47 -5.47
C GLY A 117 5.85 18.64 -5.59
N TYR A 118 6.87 19.13 -6.31
CA TYR A 118 8.14 18.44 -6.58
C TYR A 118 9.20 19.42 -7.10
N ASN A 119 10.45 18.96 -7.23
CA ASN A 119 11.54 19.73 -7.82
C ASN A 119 11.41 19.82 -9.35
N SER A 120 10.76 20.88 -9.83
CA SER A 120 10.60 21.16 -11.25
C SER A 120 11.92 21.48 -11.97
N HIS A 121 12.96 21.94 -11.27
CA HIS A 121 14.28 22.18 -11.85
C HIS A 121 14.98 20.87 -12.20
N ALA A 122 15.01 19.90 -11.28
CA ALA A 122 15.52 18.56 -11.57
C ALA A 122 14.75 17.92 -12.75
N CYS A 123 13.42 18.06 -12.76
CA CYS A 123 12.56 17.54 -13.83
C CYS A 123 12.86 18.12 -15.22
N LYS A 124 13.29 19.40 -15.30
CA LYS A 124 13.68 20.04 -16.57
C LYS A 124 14.98 19.46 -17.13
N GLN A 125 15.93 19.11 -16.27
CA GLN A 125 17.22 18.53 -16.67
C GLN A 125 17.11 17.05 -17.08
N ILE A 126 16.11 16.35 -16.56
CA ILE A 126 15.89 14.92 -16.79
C ILE A 126 15.13 14.68 -18.11
N ALA A 127 15.65 13.79 -18.94
CA ALA A 127 15.01 13.35 -20.18
C ALA A 127 13.58 12.81 -19.94
N LEU A 128 12.69 13.03 -20.92
CA LEU A 128 11.31 12.51 -20.85
C LEU A 128 11.27 10.98 -20.99
N ASP A 129 12.25 10.41 -21.67
CA ASP A 129 12.38 8.99 -21.95
C ASP A 129 13.60 8.37 -21.25
N ARG A 130 14.01 8.92 -20.09
CA ARG A 130 15.16 8.45 -19.31
C ARG A 130 15.10 6.94 -19.06
N SER A 131 16.26 6.29 -19.02
CA SER A 131 16.45 4.93 -18.55
C SER A 131 16.11 4.82 -17.07
N LEU A 132 15.47 3.72 -16.67
CA LEU A 132 15.30 3.35 -15.27
C LEU A 132 16.25 2.24 -14.83
N GLY A 133 17.01 1.68 -15.77
CA GLY A 133 17.85 0.50 -15.57
C GLY A 133 17.06 -0.77 -15.26
N ASN A 134 17.77 -1.87 -15.07
CA ASN A 134 17.16 -3.14 -14.69
C ASN A 134 16.80 -3.10 -13.19
N ARG A 135 15.50 -3.06 -12.91
CA ARG A 135 14.92 -2.96 -11.55
C ARG A 135 14.13 -4.17 -11.08
N PRO A 136 13.53 -5.02 -11.93
CA PRO A 136 12.90 -6.24 -11.46
C PRO A 136 13.87 -7.14 -10.68
N ALA A 137 13.35 -7.85 -9.68
CA ALA A 137 14.08 -8.90 -8.98
C ALA A 137 14.49 -10.03 -9.95
N LYS A 138 15.59 -10.73 -9.65
CA LYS A 138 16.14 -11.77 -10.54
C LYS A 138 15.13 -12.90 -10.78
N GLU A 139 14.35 -13.24 -9.76
CA GLU A 139 13.30 -14.24 -9.80
C GLU A 139 12.17 -13.83 -10.76
N CYS A 140 11.82 -12.54 -10.80
CA CYS A 140 10.83 -12.01 -11.73
C CYS A 140 11.30 -12.06 -13.18
N LEU A 141 12.60 -11.87 -13.42
CA LEU A 141 13.17 -11.98 -14.76
C LEU A 141 13.14 -13.42 -15.28
N ALA A 142 13.18 -14.42 -14.40
CA ALA A 142 13.13 -15.83 -14.75
C ALA A 142 11.73 -16.35 -15.12
N ILE A 143 10.67 -15.55 -14.91
CA ILE A 143 9.31 -15.93 -15.28
C ILE A 143 9.17 -15.90 -16.81
N ASN A 144 8.67 -16.99 -17.39
CA ASN A 144 8.26 -17.03 -18.78
C ASN A 144 6.75 -16.81 -18.86
N TYR A 145 6.34 -15.68 -19.47
CA TYR A 145 4.94 -15.39 -19.70
C TYR A 145 4.47 -16.06 -21.01
N PRO A 146 3.20 -16.50 -21.08
CA PRO A 146 2.65 -17.01 -22.33
C PRO A 146 2.61 -15.92 -23.39
N PHE A 147 2.76 -16.30 -24.66
CA PHE A 147 2.74 -15.35 -25.78
C PHE A 147 1.39 -14.66 -25.97
N LYS A 148 0.29 -15.32 -25.58
CA LYS A 148 -1.08 -14.81 -25.72
C LYS A 148 -1.61 -14.34 -24.38
N LEU A 149 -1.43 -13.04 -24.11
CA LEU A 149 -2.01 -12.32 -22.98
C LEU A 149 -3.10 -11.35 -23.46
N PRO A 150 -4.04 -10.94 -22.59
CA PRO A 150 -5.03 -9.93 -22.94
C PRO A 150 -4.38 -8.59 -23.32
N THR A 151 -4.99 -7.84 -24.22
CA THR A 151 -4.54 -6.49 -24.59
C THR A 151 -4.84 -5.47 -23.49
N ALA A 152 -4.06 -4.38 -23.42
CA ALA A 152 -4.18 -3.34 -22.41
C ALA A 152 -4.45 -1.94 -22.99
N SER A 153 -5.41 -1.23 -22.39
CA SER A 153 -5.61 0.22 -22.54
C SER A 153 -5.08 0.90 -21.28
N VAL A 154 -4.05 1.72 -21.41
CA VAL A 154 -3.50 2.49 -20.28
C VAL A 154 -4.19 3.84 -20.20
N ILE A 155 -4.89 4.13 -19.11
CA ILE A 155 -5.66 5.35 -18.88
C ILE A 155 -4.88 6.24 -17.90
N ILE A 156 -4.54 7.44 -18.33
CA ILE A 156 -3.83 8.43 -17.55
C ILE A 156 -4.71 9.68 -17.44
N VAL A 157 -5.21 9.94 -16.24
CA VAL A 157 -6.02 11.14 -15.96
C VAL A 157 -5.11 12.26 -15.45
N PHE A 158 -5.34 13.48 -15.93
CA PHE A 158 -4.63 14.66 -15.45
C PHE A 158 -5.52 15.90 -15.40
N PHE A 159 -5.18 16.80 -14.49
CA PHE A 159 -5.75 18.15 -14.40
C PHE A 159 -4.65 19.10 -13.96
N ASN A 160 -4.29 20.05 -14.83
CA ASN A 160 -3.24 21.04 -14.53
C ASN A 160 -1.92 20.42 -14.04
N GLU A 161 -1.63 19.22 -14.53
CA GLU A 161 -0.41 18.48 -14.23
C GLU A 161 0.76 19.03 -15.06
N PRO A 162 1.98 19.14 -14.51
CA PRO A 162 3.12 19.63 -15.29
C PRO A 162 3.36 18.79 -16.55
N PHE A 163 3.38 19.46 -17.71
CA PHE A 163 3.52 18.83 -19.03
C PHE A 163 4.61 17.75 -19.09
N ARG A 164 5.79 18.03 -18.51
CA ARG A 164 6.92 17.10 -18.51
C ARG A 164 6.66 15.81 -17.72
N LEU A 165 5.87 15.86 -16.65
CA LEU A 165 5.50 14.65 -15.90
C LEU A 165 4.49 13.81 -16.68
N VAL A 166 3.47 14.45 -17.27
CA VAL A 166 2.50 13.77 -18.13
C VAL A 166 3.23 13.04 -19.26
N MET A 167 4.09 13.76 -19.99
CA MET A 167 4.83 13.17 -21.12
C MET A 167 5.85 12.12 -20.69
N ARG A 168 6.55 12.31 -19.56
CA ARG A 168 7.45 11.27 -19.03
C ARG A 168 6.71 9.98 -18.70
N THR A 169 5.49 10.09 -18.16
CA THR A 169 4.62 8.92 -17.93
C THR A 169 4.26 8.22 -19.24
N VAL A 170 3.83 8.97 -20.26
CA VAL A 170 3.47 8.42 -21.57
C VAL A 170 4.68 7.74 -22.24
N PHE A 171 5.83 8.41 -22.32
CA PHE A 171 7.06 7.82 -22.86
C PHE A 171 7.44 6.55 -22.10
N SER A 172 7.35 6.56 -20.77
CA SER A 172 7.68 5.40 -19.95
C SER A 172 6.78 4.20 -20.25
N VAL A 173 5.46 4.41 -20.37
CA VAL A 173 4.49 3.37 -20.74
C VAL A 173 4.76 2.85 -22.15
N VAL A 174 4.87 3.76 -23.12
CA VAL A 174 4.95 3.40 -24.54
C VAL A 174 6.28 2.70 -24.88
N ASN A 175 7.38 3.12 -24.25
CA ASN A 175 8.70 2.56 -24.54
C ASN A 175 8.98 1.24 -23.82
N ARG A 176 8.25 0.92 -22.73
CA ARG A 176 8.49 -0.28 -21.91
C ARG A 176 7.34 -1.29 -21.89
N SER A 177 6.32 -1.08 -22.71
CA SER A 177 5.23 -2.03 -22.90
C SER A 177 5.37 -2.72 -24.25
N PRO A 178 5.35 -4.07 -24.30
CA PRO A 178 5.45 -4.78 -25.58
C PRO A 178 4.30 -4.40 -26.54
N PRO A 179 4.59 -4.20 -27.83
CA PRO A 179 3.61 -3.72 -28.81
C PRO A 179 2.48 -4.72 -29.08
N PHE A 180 2.69 -6.01 -28.81
CA PHE A 180 1.65 -7.04 -28.92
C PHE A 180 0.68 -7.04 -27.73
N LEU A 181 0.94 -6.26 -26.68
CA LEU A 181 0.10 -6.13 -25.49
C LEU A 181 -0.54 -4.75 -25.36
N LEU A 182 0.20 -3.68 -25.70
CA LEU A 182 -0.27 -2.31 -25.57
C LEU A 182 -1.13 -1.90 -26.77
N LYS A 183 -2.45 -1.85 -26.58
CA LYS A 183 -3.39 -1.42 -27.62
C LYS A 183 -3.40 0.09 -27.78
N GLU A 184 -3.42 0.80 -26.66
CA GLU A 184 -3.67 2.25 -26.60
C GLU A 184 -3.23 2.86 -25.27
N VAL A 185 -2.83 4.13 -25.31
CA VAL A 185 -2.68 5.01 -24.15
C VAL A 185 -3.68 6.15 -24.29
N ILE A 186 -4.57 6.30 -23.30
CA ILE A 186 -5.63 7.30 -23.27
C ILE A 186 -5.27 8.35 -22.22
N LEU A 187 -4.93 9.55 -22.68
CA LEU A 187 -4.75 10.74 -21.87
C LEU A 187 -6.13 11.40 -21.65
N VAL A 188 -6.63 11.41 -20.42
CA VAL A 188 -7.91 12.07 -20.08
C VAL A 188 -7.62 13.39 -19.41
N ASP A 189 -7.93 14.48 -20.11
CA ASP A 189 -7.85 15.84 -19.60
C ASP A 189 -9.15 16.22 -18.87
N ASP A 190 -9.09 16.33 -17.54
CA ASP A 190 -10.24 16.69 -16.69
C ASP A 190 -10.45 18.21 -16.63
N GLY A 191 -10.48 18.86 -17.79
CA GLY A 191 -10.74 20.30 -17.94
C GLY A 191 -9.57 21.19 -17.51
N SER A 192 -8.33 20.84 -17.87
CA SER A 192 -7.14 21.64 -17.59
C SER A 192 -7.23 23.04 -18.23
N THR A 193 -6.60 24.01 -17.57
CA THR A 193 -6.57 25.42 -18.00
C THR A 193 -5.19 25.91 -18.41
N GLN A 194 -4.13 25.12 -18.17
CA GLN A 194 -2.77 25.47 -18.55
C GLN A 194 -2.56 25.33 -20.07
N GLU A 195 -2.02 26.38 -20.69
CA GLU A 195 -1.82 26.47 -22.14
C GLU A 195 -1.04 25.28 -22.74
N LEU A 196 0.03 24.84 -22.06
CA LEU A 196 0.86 23.70 -22.51
C LEU A 196 0.10 22.37 -22.58
N LEU A 197 -1.03 22.24 -21.87
CA LEU A 197 -1.87 21.04 -21.85
C LEU A 197 -3.00 21.09 -22.89
N LEU A 198 -3.20 22.23 -23.55
CA LEU A 198 -4.24 22.44 -24.56
C LEU A 198 -3.68 22.10 -25.96
N GLY A 199 -3.64 23.08 -26.88
CA GLY A 199 -3.19 22.88 -28.26
C GLY A 199 -1.80 22.23 -28.36
N HIS A 200 -0.84 22.77 -27.59
CA HIS A 200 0.54 22.28 -27.57
C HIS A 200 0.65 20.77 -27.25
N LEU A 201 -0.11 20.26 -26.28
CA LEU A 201 -0.13 18.83 -25.96
C LEU A 201 -0.66 18.01 -27.13
N SER A 202 -1.72 18.49 -27.80
CA SER A 202 -2.29 17.81 -28.97
C SER A 202 -1.32 17.73 -30.14
N ASP A 203 -0.59 18.81 -30.40
CA ASP A 203 0.45 18.86 -31.44
C ASP A 203 1.62 17.92 -31.09
N TYR A 204 2.12 18.02 -29.86
CA TYR A 204 3.23 17.20 -29.38
C TYR A 204 2.92 15.70 -29.44
N VAL A 205 1.70 15.29 -29.07
CA VAL A 205 1.27 13.88 -29.16
C VAL A 205 1.21 13.42 -30.62
N ARG A 206 0.68 14.24 -31.53
CA ARG A 206 0.56 13.91 -32.96
C ARG A 206 1.94 13.74 -33.61
N GLU A 207 2.90 14.58 -33.24
CA GLU A 207 4.27 14.54 -33.75
C GLU A 207 5.05 13.31 -33.24
N ASN A 208 4.91 12.96 -31.96
CA ASN A 208 5.66 11.86 -31.36
C ASN A 208 5.02 10.48 -31.60
N TRP A 209 3.70 10.44 -31.81
CA TRP A 209 2.90 9.22 -31.97
C TRP A 209 1.90 9.31 -33.13
N PRO A 210 2.39 9.52 -34.38
CA PRO A 210 1.54 9.65 -35.56
C PRO A 210 0.75 8.36 -35.87
N ASP A 211 1.17 7.22 -35.30
CA ASP A 211 0.51 5.92 -35.41
C ASP A 211 -0.70 5.74 -34.48
N GLY A 212 -1.09 6.80 -33.75
CA GLY A 212 -2.30 6.83 -32.93
C GLY A 212 -2.25 5.96 -31.68
N ILE A 213 -1.07 5.49 -31.25
CA ILE A 213 -0.93 4.71 -30.01
C ILE A 213 -1.31 5.53 -28.77
N VAL A 214 -1.13 6.85 -28.80
CA VAL A 214 -1.54 7.79 -27.76
C VAL A 214 -2.71 8.63 -28.27
N ARG A 215 -3.80 8.70 -27.50
CA ARG A 215 -4.94 9.59 -27.78
C ARG A 215 -5.26 10.48 -26.59
N ILE A 216 -5.92 11.59 -26.87
CA ILE A 216 -6.40 12.54 -25.86
C ILE A 216 -7.93 12.55 -25.86
N VAL A 217 -8.52 12.41 -24.67
CA VAL A 217 -9.95 12.62 -24.39
C VAL A 217 -10.07 13.87 -23.53
N ARG A 218 -10.78 14.89 -24.03
CA ARG A 218 -10.94 16.18 -23.32
C ARG A 218 -12.33 16.31 -22.74
N LEU A 219 -12.41 16.53 -21.43
CA LEU A 219 -13.64 16.85 -20.75
C LEU A 219 -13.86 18.37 -20.77
N GLN A 220 -15.09 18.78 -21.09
CA GLN A 220 -15.43 20.20 -21.26
C GLN A 220 -15.35 21.01 -19.95
N LYS A 221 -15.45 20.32 -18.81
CA LYS A 221 -15.37 20.92 -17.48
C LYS A 221 -14.65 19.96 -16.54
N ARG A 222 -14.11 20.50 -15.45
CA ARG A 222 -13.54 19.69 -14.37
C ARG A 222 -14.65 18.88 -13.68
N THR A 223 -14.52 17.57 -13.77
CA THR A 223 -15.48 16.59 -13.21
C THR A 223 -14.93 15.84 -12.01
N GLY A 224 -13.61 15.83 -11.82
CA GLY A 224 -12.94 15.06 -10.78
C GLY A 224 -12.25 13.80 -11.31
N LEU A 225 -11.26 13.32 -10.55
CA LEU A 225 -10.50 12.11 -10.85
C LEU A 225 -11.42 10.91 -11.13
N ILE A 226 -12.43 10.72 -10.27
CA ILE A 226 -13.32 9.55 -10.29
C ILE A 226 -14.09 9.48 -11.62
N ARG A 227 -14.74 10.59 -11.99
CA ARG A 227 -15.54 10.68 -13.22
C ARG A 227 -14.65 10.68 -14.46
N ALA A 228 -13.50 11.35 -14.41
CA ALA A 228 -12.54 11.33 -15.51
C ALA A 228 -11.98 9.91 -15.77
N ARG A 229 -11.69 9.13 -14.72
CA ARG A 229 -11.32 7.71 -14.89
C ARG A 229 -12.43 6.90 -15.54
N LEU A 230 -13.68 7.15 -15.17
CA LEU A 230 -14.83 6.48 -15.78
C LEU A 230 -14.98 6.81 -17.27
N GLU A 231 -14.79 8.07 -17.67
CA GLU A 231 -14.79 8.47 -19.08
C GLU A 231 -13.62 7.84 -19.86
N GLY A 232 -12.44 7.75 -19.25
CA GLY A 232 -11.31 7.00 -19.81
C GLY A 232 -11.62 5.51 -20.01
N ALA A 233 -12.28 4.88 -19.04
CA ALA A 233 -12.67 3.47 -19.14
C ALA A 233 -13.74 3.23 -20.22
N LYS A 234 -14.68 4.16 -20.39
CA LYS A 234 -15.68 4.13 -21.48
C LYS A 234 -15.01 4.20 -22.85
N ALA A 235 -14.00 5.06 -22.99
CA ALA A 235 -13.23 5.24 -24.22
C ALA A 235 -12.24 4.09 -24.53
N ALA A 236 -11.86 3.30 -23.54
CA ALA A 236 -10.95 2.16 -23.71
C ALA A 236 -11.58 1.03 -24.53
N THR A 237 -10.76 0.35 -25.34
CA THR A 237 -11.21 -0.72 -26.26
C THR A 237 -10.42 -2.04 -26.13
N ALA A 238 -9.48 -2.12 -25.20
CA ALA A 238 -8.73 -3.34 -24.91
C ALA A 238 -9.46 -4.26 -23.92
N ASP A 239 -8.92 -5.46 -23.73
CA ASP A 239 -9.44 -6.47 -22.80
C ASP A 239 -9.27 -6.04 -21.33
N VAL A 240 -8.17 -5.34 -21.02
CA VAL A 240 -7.78 -4.87 -19.69
C VAL A 240 -7.64 -3.36 -19.69
N VAL A 241 -8.19 -2.72 -18.66
CA VAL A 241 -7.91 -1.32 -18.34
C VAL A 241 -6.81 -1.25 -17.30
N VAL A 242 -5.83 -0.38 -17.52
CA VAL A 242 -4.73 -0.10 -16.59
C VAL A 242 -4.77 1.38 -16.25
N PHE A 243 -5.10 1.73 -15.01
CA PHE A 243 -5.07 3.12 -14.55
C PHE A 243 -3.66 3.46 -14.06
N LEU A 244 -3.17 4.65 -14.43
CA LEU A 244 -1.96 5.25 -13.91
C LEU A 244 -2.19 6.73 -13.63
N ASP A 245 -1.55 7.25 -12.58
CA ASP A 245 -1.47 8.70 -12.38
C ASP A 245 -0.49 9.33 -13.38
N ALA A 246 -0.67 10.62 -13.67
CA ALA A 246 0.10 11.33 -14.69
C ALA A 246 1.56 11.70 -14.32
N HIS A 247 2.05 11.20 -13.19
CA HIS A 247 3.42 11.37 -12.71
C HIS A 247 4.02 10.02 -12.28
N CYS A 248 3.92 9.04 -13.18
CA CYS A 248 4.43 7.69 -12.99
C CYS A 248 5.58 7.37 -13.96
N GLU A 249 6.40 6.40 -13.59
CA GLU A 249 7.40 5.83 -14.49
C GLU A 249 7.41 4.30 -14.39
N ALA A 250 6.88 3.64 -15.41
CA ALA A 250 6.86 2.19 -15.54
C ALA A 250 8.27 1.63 -15.72
N THR A 251 8.56 0.49 -15.09
CA THR A 251 9.85 -0.21 -15.23
C THR A 251 9.81 -1.26 -16.34
N TYR A 252 10.98 -1.81 -16.69
CA TYR A 252 11.07 -2.93 -17.63
C TYR A 252 10.22 -4.12 -17.14
N ARG A 253 9.41 -4.70 -18.05
CA ARG A 253 8.47 -5.81 -17.78
C ARG A 253 7.38 -5.52 -16.73
N TRP A 254 6.94 -4.27 -16.61
CA TRP A 254 5.88 -3.91 -15.66
C TRP A 254 4.50 -4.46 -16.06
N LEU A 255 4.19 -4.60 -17.35
CA LEU A 255 2.83 -4.85 -17.83
C LEU A 255 2.49 -6.35 -17.84
N GLU A 256 3.42 -7.19 -18.27
CA GLU A 256 3.24 -8.63 -18.42
C GLU A 256 2.84 -9.34 -17.12
N PRO A 257 3.45 -9.07 -15.94
CA PRO A 257 3.01 -9.67 -14.68
C PRO A 257 1.56 -9.32 -14.31
N LEU A 258 1.10 -8.10 -14.64
CA LEU A 258 -0.27 -7.66 -14.36
C LEU A 258 -1.25 -8.44 -15.25
N LEU A 259 -0.99 -8.46 -16.56
CA LEU A 259 -1.84 -9.13 -17.54
C LEU A 259 -1.83 -10.64 -17.37
N TYR A 260 -0.69 -11.23 -17.01
CA TYR A 260 -0.59 -12.65 -16.73
C TYR A 260 -1.46 -13.06 -15.53
N ARG A 261 -1.44 -12.28 -14.45
CA ARG A 261 -2.29 -12.58 -13.30
C ARG A 261 -3.78 -12.47 -13.63
N ILE A 262 -4.18 -11.44 -14.38
CA ILE A 262 -5.56 -11.25 -14.84
C ILE A 262 -5.98 -12.37 -15.81
N HIS A 263 -5.07 -12.84 -16.65
CA HIS A 263 -5.33 -13.99 -17.52
C HIS A 263 -5.61 -15.27 -16.73
N GLN A 264 -4.85 -15.51 -15.65
CA GLN A 264 -5.07 -16.66 -14.76
C GLN A 264 -6.33 -16.54 -13.91
N LYS A 265 -6.66 -15.31 -13.50
CA LYS A 265 -7.81 -15.00 -12.65
C LYS A 265 -8.53 -13.75 -13.19
N PRO A 266 -9.53 -13.90 -14.07
CA PRO A 266 -10.21 -12.79 -14.76
C PRO A 266 -10.91 -11.76 -13.86
N ASP A 267 -11.23 -12.13 -12.62
CA ASP A 267 -11.85 -11.30 -11.58
C ASP A 267 -10.83 -10.76 -10.56
N ALA A 268 -9.53 -10.93 -10.80
CA ALA A 268 -8.47 -10.30 -10.03
C ALA A 268 -8.24 -8.85 -10.48
N VAL A 269 -8.07 -7.97 -9.51
CA VAL A 269 -7.58 -6.61 -9.68
C VAL A 269 -6.15 -6.55 -9.16
N VAL A 270 -5.22 -6.13 -10.01
CA VAL A 270 -3.79 -6.28 -9.76
C VAL A 270 -3.12 -4.92 -9.70
N VAL A 271 -2.49 -4.63 -8.57
CA VAL A 271 -1.75 -3.41 -8.27
C VAL A 271 -0.25 -3.67 -8.48
N PRO A 272 0.49 -2.84 -9.22
CA PRO A 272 1.95 -2.97 -9.29
C PRO A 272 2.59 -2.64 -7.93
N ALA A 273 3.79 -3.14 -7.66
CA ALA A 273 4.62 -2.60 -6.60
C ALA A 273 4.95 -1.12 -6.91
N ILE A 274 4.52 -0.22 -6.04
CA ILE A 274 4.65 1.22 -6.27
C ILE A 274 5.97 1.71 -5.69
N ALA A 275 6.91 2.08 -6.57
CA ALA A 275 8.20 2.64 -6.16
C ALA A 275 8.10 4.13 -5.89
N ASN A 276 8.76 4.62 -4.84
CA ASN A 276 8.86 6.05 -4.60
C ASN A 276 9.79 6.70 -5.64
N ILE A 277 9.30 7.72 -6.34
CA ILE A 277 10.12 8.70 -7.05
C ILE A 277 10.24 9.92 -6.14
N ASP A 278 11.44 10.11 -5.60
CA ASP A 278 11.74 11.16 -4.66
C ASP A 278 11.39 12.53 -5.22
N ARG A 279 10.51 13.30 -4.57
CA ARG A 279 10.08 14.61 -5.08
C ARG A 279 11.21 15.64 -5.14
N PHE A 280 12.28 15.48 -4.36
CA PHE A 280 13.38 16.44 -4.30
C PHE A 280 14.42 16.23 -5.40
N THR A 281 14.74 14.97 -5.72
CA THR A 281 15.81 14.63 -6.68
C THR A 281 15.32 13.87 -7.91
N LEU A 282 14.05 13.46 -7.93
CA LEU A 282 13.45 12.50 -8.88
C LEU A 282 14.20 11.17 -8.97
N LYS A 283 14.92 10.79 -7.90
CA LYS A 283 15.51 9.46 -7.75
C LYS A 283 14.38 8.44 -7.63
N VAL A 284 14.43 7.40 -8.45
CA VAL A 284 13.51 6.27 -8.32
C VAL A 284 14.13 5.29 -7.32
N PHE A 285 13.39 4.90 -6.29
CA PHE A 285 13.81 3.85 -5.35
C PHE A 285 13.48 2.46 -5.88
N ARG A 286 14.20 1.43 -5.40
CA ARG A 286 13.86 0.04 -5.71
C ARG A 286 12.82 -0.47 -4.72
N THR A 287 11.97 -1.37 -5.21
CA THR A 287 10.89 -2.05 -4.47
C THR A 287 11.13 -3.56 -4.44
N ASP A 288 12.39 -3.98 -4.26
CA ASP A 288 12.71 -5.40 -4.16
C ASP A 288 11.96 -6.01 -2.98
N VAL A 289 11.19 -7.08 -3.26
CA VAL A 289 10.45 -7.82 -2.24
C VAL A 289 11.43 -8.71 -1.48
N ARG A 290 11.69 -8.34 -0.24
CA ARG A 290 12.66 -9.00 0.65
C ARG A 290 12.10 -9.06 2.06
N TYR A 291 12.62 -9.97 2.86
CA TYR A 291 12.41 -9.92 4.29
C TYR A 291 13.34 -8.87 4.90
N THR A 292 12.78 -7.99 5.72
CA THR A 292 13.50 -6.99 6.52
C THR A 292 14.11 -7.66 7.76
N GLU A 293 15.02 -6.98 8.46
CA GLU A 293 15.74 -7.52 9.63
C GLU A 293 14.79 -7.92 10.78
N ASP A 294 13.64 -7.26 10.87
CA ASP A 294 12.54 -7.52 11.80
C ASP A 294 11.57 -8.62 11.31
N GLY A 295 11.90 -9.33 10.23
CA GLY A 295 11.17 -10.49 9.73
C GLY A 295 9.94 -10.19 8.88
N TRP A 296 9.63 -8.91 8.62
CA TRP A 296 8.51 -8.50 7.79
C TRP A 296 8.85 -8.51 6.30
N LEU A 297 7.82 -8.56 5.45
CA LEU A 297 8.01 -8.35 4.02
C LEU A 297 8.13 -6.85 3.72
N SER A 298 9.10 -6.47 2.90
CA SER A 298 9.37 -5.08 2.50
C SER A 298 8.25 -4.47 1.64
N LEU A 299 7.55 -5.28 0.84
CA LEU A 299 6.40 -4.84 0.06
C LEU A 299 5.18 -4.71 0.97
N ARG A 300 4.77 -3.46 1.20
CA ARG A 300 3.54 -3.13 1.93
C ARG A 300 2.32 -3.35 1.04
N VAL A 301 1.20 -3.71 1.66
CA VAL A 301 -0.12 -3.82 1.01
C VAL A 301 -1.05 -2.73 1.54
N GLY A 302 -2.18 -2.57 0.88
CA GLY A 302 -3.18 -1.57 1.23
C GLY A 302 -4.18 -2.04 2.29
N SER A 303 -4.46 -1.15 3.22
CA SER A 303 -5.49 -1.27 4.26
C SER A 303 -6.24 0.07 4.39
N PHE A 304 -7.10 0.21 5.39
CA PHE A 304 -7.82 1.46 5.65
C PHE A 304 -7.90 1.77 7.15
N ALA A 305 -7.79 3.04 7.49
CA ALA A 305 -8.19 3.53 8.80
C ALA A 305 -9.72 3.68 8.85
N TRP A 306 -10.30 3.59 10.05
CA TRP A 306 -11.76 3.66 10.19
C TRP A 306 -12.35 5.02 9.83
N ASP A 307 -11.53 6.05 9.67
CA ASP A 307 -11.94 7.35 9.11
C ASP A 307 -12.07 7.37 7.58
N GLY A 308 -11.89 6.20 6.92
CA GLY A 308 -11.98 6.04 5.48
C GLY A 308 -10.66 6.29 4.74
N MET A 309 -9.57 6.64 5.44
CA MET A 309 -8.27 6.92 4.82
C MET A 309 -7.53 5.65 4.43
N PHE A 310 -6.84 5.69 3.29
CA PHE A 310 -5.91 4.63 2.88
C PHE A 310 -4.67 4.61 3.77
N ILE A 311 -4.21 3.41 4.12
CA ILE A 311 -2.93 3.21 4.82
C ILE A 311 -2.14 2.05 4.21
N PHE A 312 -0.81 2.16 4.23
CA PHE A 312 0.08 1.04 3.90
C PHE A 312 0.43 0.24 5.16
N GLU A 313 0.12 -1.05 5.15
CA GLU A 313 0.42 -1.97 6.25
C GLU A 313 1.33 -3.11 5.78
N HIS A 314 1.97 -3.78 6.73
CA HIS A 314 2.65 -5.04 6.43
C HIS A 314 1.60 -6.09 6.01
N PRO A 315 1.91 -6.95 5.03
CA PRO A 315 0.99 -8.01 4.66
C PRO A 315 0.68 -8.90 5.86
N PRO A 316 -0.58 -9.29 6.07
CA PRO A 316 -0.92 -10.22 7.14
C PRO A 316 -0.19 -11.55 6.93
N ARG A 317 0.19 -12.21 8.03
CA ARG A 317 0.93 -13.48 7.99
C ARG A 317 0.23 -14.54 7.13
N SER A 318 -1.10 -14.57 7.11
CA SER A 318 -1.88 -15.46 6.23
C SER A 318 -1.60 -15.22 4.74
N ALA A 319 -1.47 -13.96 4.30
CA ALA A 319 -1.09 -13.64 2.92
C ALA A 319 0.36 -14.02 2.62
N VAL A 320 1.27 -13.85 3.59
CA VAL A 320 2.69 -14.21 3.43
C VAL A 320 2.88 -15.72 3.33
N THR A 321 2.23 -16.49 4.20
CA THR A 321 2.39 -17.96 4.29
C THR A 321 1.75 -18.73 3.14
N LYS A 322 0.77 -18.15 2.43
CA LYS A 322 0.21 -18.72 1.20
C LYS A 322 1.20 -18.73 0.03
N ARG A 323 2.25 -17.89 0.07
CA ARG A 323 3.20 -17.71 -1.02
C ARG A 323 4.20 -18.87 -1.08
N ARG A 324 4.46 -19.36 -2.28
CA ARG A 324 5.47 -20.35 -2.61
C ARG A 324 6.77 -19.70 -3.09
N SER A 325 6.67 -18.49 -3.63
CA SER A 325 7.79 -17.74 -4.20
C SER A 325 7.69 -16.24 -3.90
N ASN A 326 8.83 -15.54 -3.97
CA ASN A 326 8.88 -14.08 -3.91
C ASN A 326 8.16 -13.40 -5.08
N THR A 327 7.88 -14.13 -6.15
CA THR A 327 7.15 -13.69 -7.34
C THR A 327 5.63 -13.74 -7.18
N ASP A 328 5.13 -14.46 -6.18
CA ASP A 328 3.69 -14.64 -5.98
C ASP A 328 3.05 -13.34 -5.51
N THR A 329 1.86 -13.06 -6.04
CA THR A 329 1.06 -11.90 -5.68
C THR A 329 0.66 -11.93 -4.20
N ILE A 330 0.35 -10.76 -3.66
CA ILE A 330 0.02 -10.58 -2.24
C ILE A 330 -1.37 -9.99 -2.14
N GLU A 331 -2.29 -10.70 -1.47
CA GLU A 331 -3.64 -10.22 -1.21
C GLU A 331 -3.60 -8.90 -0.42
N SER A 332 -4.46 -7.96 -0.82
CA SER A 332 -4.59 -6.64 -0.22
C SER A 332 -6.06 -6.32 0.00
N ILE A 333 -6.40 -5.73 1.14
CA ILE A 333 -7.82 -5.46 1.49
C ILE A 333 -8.29 -4.09 0.98
N ASN A 334 -7.35 -3.22 0.63
CA ASN A 334 -7.58 -1.93 -0.02
C ASN A 334 -6.50 -1.69 -1.08
N MET A 335 -6.71 -0.77 -2.02
CA MET A 335 -5.69 -0.28 -2.94
C MET A 335 -5.48 1.23 -2.78
N PRO A 336 -4.32 1.76 -3.17
CA PRO A 336 -4.11 3.20 -3.23
C PRO A 336 -5.06 3.90 -4.22
N GLY A 337 -5.55 3.17 -5.23
CA GLY A 337 -6.46 3.66 -6.27
C GLY A 337 -5.77 4.31 -7.47
N GLY A 338 -4.56 4.84 -7.30
CA GLY A 338 -3.75 5.46 -8.36
C GLY A 338 -3.39 4.54 -9.53
N LEU A 339 -2.90 3.34 -9.19
CA LEU A 339 -2.30 2.41 -10.14
C LEU A 339 -2.87 1.01 -9.97
N PHE A 340 -3.59 0.49 -10.97
CA PHE A 340 -4.06 -0.90 -10.98
C PHE A 340 -4.50 -1.34 -12.38
N ALA A 341 -4.57 -2.65 -12.58
CA ALA A 341 -5.06 -3.29 -13.79
C ALA A 341 -6.23 -4.23 -13.46
N MET A 342 -7.25 -4.25 -14.32
CA MET A 342 -8.34 -5.23 -14.25
C MET A 342 -9.02 -5.42 -15.61
N ARG A 343 -9.73 -6.53 -15.81
CA ARG A 343 -10.52 -6.70 -17.04
C ARG A 343 -11.56 -5.59 -17.16
N ARG A 344 -11.68 -5.05 -18.38
CA ARG A 344 -12.60 -3.95 -18.69
C ARG A 344 -14.05 -4.37 -18.49
N ASP A 345 -14.44 -5.55 -18.95
CA ASP A 345 -15.80 -6.06 -18.77
C ASP A 345 -16.12 -6.30 -17.29
N TYR A 346 -15.15 -6.76 -16.50
CA TYR A 346 -15.31 -6.92 -15.07
C TYR A 346 -15.48 -5.58 -14.36
N PHE A 347 -14.74 -4.54 -14.75
CA PHE A 347 -14.91 -3.18 -14.22
C PHE A 347 -16.35 -2.66 -14.42
N PHE A 348 -16.91 -2.84 -15.62
CA PHE A 348 -18.29 -2.45 -15.90
C PHE A 348 -19.33 -3.37 -15.29
N LYS A 349 -19.06 -4.68 -15.17
CA LYS A 349 -19.90 -5.62 -14.42
C LYS A 349 -20.04 -5.21 -12.95
N LEU A 350 -18.99 -4.67 -12.35
CA LEU A 350 -19.03 -4.11 -10.99
C LEU A 350 -19.71 -2.72 -10.92
N GLY A 351 -20.19 -2.18 -12.04
CA GLY A 351 -20.85 -0.87 -12.09
C GLY A 351 -19.92 0.33 -12.18
N GLY A 352 -18.66 0.13 -12.59
CA GLY A 352 -17.65 1.19 -12.70
C GLY A 352 -17.32 1.81 -11.34
N TYR A 353 -16.97 3.11 -11.33
CA TYR A 353 -16.96 3.88 -10.08
C TYR A 353 -18.37 4.37 -9.72
N ASP A 354 -18.61 4.67 -8.44
CA ASP A 354 -19.83 5.36 -8.03
C ASP A 354 -19.87 6.78 -8.62
N GLU A 355 -20.76 7.01 -9.59
CA GLU A 355 -20.93 8.31 -10.26
C GLU A 355 -21.40 9.42 -9.31
N GLY A 356 -22.00 9.05 -8.18
CA GLY A 356 -22.37 9.98 -7.11
C GLY A 356 -21.19 10.49 -6.29
N MET A 357 -20.01 9.86 -6.40
CA MET A 357 -18.80 10.39 -5.79
C MET A 357 -18.29 11.62 -6.52
N GLU A 358 -17.71 12.54 -5.75
CA GLU A 358 -17.26 13.84 -6.23
C GLU A 358 -15.74 13.96 -6.12
N VAL A 359 -15.13 14.48 -7.18
CA VAL A 359 -13.74 14.96 -7.20
C VAL A 359 -12.68 13.90 -6.90
N TRP A 360 -12.43 13.58 -5.64
CA TRP A 360 -11.37 12.69 -5.18
C TRP A 360 -11.64 12.14 -3.77
N GLY A 361 -11.16 10.92 -3.50
CA GLY A 361 -11.16 10.32 -2.17
C GLY A 361 -12.28 9.30 -2.00
N GLY A 362 -11.99 8.22 -1.27
CA GLY A 362 -12.93 7.13 -0.98
C GLY A 362 -13.16 6.13 -2.11
N GLU A 363 -12.90 6.48 -3.38
CA GLU A 363 -13.19 5.61 -4.53
C GLU A 363 -12.35 4.33 -4.53
N ASN A 364 -11.14 4.42 -3.98
CA ASN A 364 -10.22 3.32 -3.83
C ASN A 364 -10.72 2.31 -2.78
N LEU A 365 -11.26 2.79 -1.65
CA LEU A 365 -11.87 1.95 -0.62
C LEU A 365 -13.16 1.33 -1.14
N GLU A 366 -14.03 2.12 -1.77
CA GLU A 366 -15.31 1.66 -2.34
C GLU A 366 -15.13 0.49 -3.29
N LEU A 367 -14.28 0.67 -4.30
CA LEU A 367 -14.03 -0.37 -5.30
C LEU A 367 -13.34 -1.59 -4.66
N SER A 368 -12.43 -1.40 -3.69
CA SER A 368 -11.80 -2.51 -2.97
C SER A 368 -12.80 -3.36 -2.19
N LEU A 369 -13.70 -2.73 -1.44
CA LEU A 369 -14.76 -3.42 -0.69
C LEU A 369 -15.70 -4.16 -1.64
N ARG A 370 -16.10 -3.52 -2.75
CA ARG A 370 -16.93 -4.14 -3.78
C ARG A 370 -16.24 -5.35 -4.41
N ILE A 371 -14.97 -5.23 -4.82
CA ILE A 371 -14.21 -6.34 -5.44
C ILE A 371 -14.25 -7.57 -4.53
N TRP A 372 -13.93 -7.41 -3.25
CA TRP A 372 -13.90 -8.53 -2.31
C TRP A 372 -15.30 -9.07 -2.00
N GLN A 373 -16.25 -8.20 -1.63
CA GLN A 373 -17.60 -8.63 -1.27
C GLN A 373 -18.31 -9.28 -2.46
N CYS A 374 -18.03 -8.89 -3.70
CA CYS A 374 -18.68 -9.43 -4.90
C CYS A 374 -17.88 -10.56 -5.59
N GLY A 375 -16.89 -11.15 -4.90
CA GLY A 375 -16.27 -12.43 -5.29
C GLY A 375 -14.92 -12.35 -6.02
N GLY A 376 -14.41 -11.17 -6.30
CA GLY A 376 -13.08 -10.99 -6.90
C GLY A 376 -11.93 -11.07 -5.88
N SER A 377 -10.74 -10.67 -6.30
CA SER A 377 -9.60 -10.42 -5.40
C SER A 377 -8.86 -9.15 -5.76
N LEU A 378 -8.19 -8.58 -4.76
CA LEU A 378 -7.30 -7.44 -4.92
C LEU A 378 -5.89 -7.83 -4.47
N GLU A 379 -4.91 -7.63 -5.35
CA GLU A 379 -3.59 -8.23 -5.20
C GLU A 379 -2.47 -7.29 -5.65
N PHE A 380 -1.37 -7.24 -4.88
CA PHE A 380 -0.13 -6.59 -5.30
C PHE A 380 0.76 -7.57 -6.06
N SER A 381 1.25 -7.17 -7.23
CA SER A 381 2.23 -7.92 -8.01
C SER A 381 3.65 -7.47 -7.67
N PRO A 382 4.49 -8.33 -7.06
CA PRO A 382 5.87 -7.99 -6.74
C PRO A 382 6.76 -7.84 -7.99
N CYS A 383 6.36 -8.45 -9.11
CA CYS A 383 7.13 -8.45 -10.35
C CYS A 383 6.77 -7.32 -11.32
N SER A 384 5.69 -6.59 -11.04
CA SER A 384 5.36 -5.36 -11.74
C SER A 384 5.77 -4.18 -10.87
N THR A 385 6.62 -3.28 -11.38
CA THR A 385 6.99 -2.07 -10.63
C THR A 385 6.73 -0.82 -11.44
N VAL A 386 6.08 0.15 -10.81
CA VAL A 386 5.83 1.48 -11.37
C VAL A 386 6.24 2.52 -10.33
N GLY A 387 7.13 3.43 -10.71
CA GLY A 387 7.49 4.57 -9.89
C GLY A 387 6.36 5.60 -9.86
N HIS A 388 6.14 6.24 -8.71
CA HIS A 388 5.16 7.31 -8.50
C HIS A 388 5.80 8.46 -7.72
N VAL A 389 5.55 9.69 -8.14
CA VAL A 389 6.04 10.90 -7.45
C VAL A 389 5.13 11.22 -6.26
N TYR A 390 5.61 10.95 -5.04
CA TYR A 390 4.88 11.26 -3.82
C TYR A 390 5.02 12.74 -3.43
N ARG A 391 3.93 13.50 -3.58
CA ARG A 391 3.84 14.92 -3.23
C ARG A 391 3.46 15.11 -1.76
N ALA A 392 3.85 16.23 -1.17
CA ALA A 392 3.39 16.60 0.18
C ALA A 392 1.95 17.13 0.15
N ASN A 393 1.61 17.89 -0.89
CA ASN A 393 0.32 18.56 -1.08
C ASN A 393 -0.17 18.39 -2.51
N HIS A 394 -1.49 18.53 -2.72
CA HIS A 394 -2.05 18.62 -4.06
C HIS A 394 -1.70 19.99 -4.68
N PRO A 395 -1.15 20.06 -5.90
CA PRO A 395 -0.78 21.34 -6.53
C PRO A 395 -1.99 22.11 -7.09
N TYR A 396 -3.21 21.64 -6.81
CA TYR A 396 -4.46 22.25 -7.26
C TYR A 396 -5.45 22.33 -6.11
N LYS A 397 -6.31 23.34 -6.14
CA LYS A 397 -7.41 23.49 -5.18
C LYS A 397 -8.59 22.62 -5.58
N PHE A 398 -9.28 22.05 -4.61
CA PHE A 398 -10.58 21.45 -4.85
C PHE A 398 -11.67 22.54 -4.88
N PRO A 399 -12.73 22.40 -5.69
CA PRO A 399 -13.80 23.39 -5.74
C PRO A 399 -14.51 23.55 -4.38
N GLY A 400 -15.09 24.71 -4.10
CA GLY A 400 -16.12 24.86 -3.05
C GLY A 400 -15.75 24.60 -1.58
N ASN A 401 -14.47 24.45 -1.20
CA ASN A 401 -14.04 24.18 0.19
C ASN A 401 -14.83 23.05 0.90
N LYS A 402 -15.32 22.06 0.13
CA LYS A 402 -16.07 20.90 0.64
C LYS A 402 -15.10 19.78 1.04
N ASP A 403 -15.41 19.04 2.11
CA ASP A 403 -14.74 17.77 2.38
C ASP A 403 -15.28 16.67 1.45
N TYR A 404 -14.70 16.60 0.24
CA TYR A 404 -15.05 15.60 -0.75
C TYR A 404 -14.75 14.17 -0.28
N ASN A 405 -13.63 13.98 0.43
CA ASN A 405 -13.25 12.65 0.92
C ASN A 405 -14.23 12.17 1.99
N GLY A 406 -14.62 13.04 2.93
CA GLY A 406 -15.66 12.75 3.91
C GLY A 406 -17.00 12.40 3.26
N TYR A 407 -17.45 13.24 2.30
CA TYR A 407 -18.67 12.99 1.54
C TYR A 407 -18.65 11.62 0.84
N ASN A 408 -17.57 11.31 0.11
CA ASN A 408 -17.45 10.05 -0.61
C ASN A 408 -17.33 8.84 0.32
N THR A 409 -16.55 8.93 1.40
CA THR A 409 -16.39 7.82 2.37
C THR A 409 -17.65 7.55 3.18
N ALA A 410 -18.49 8.55 3.44
CA ALA A 410 -19.83 8.34 4.00
C ALA A 410 -20.73 7.52 3.07
N ARG A 411 -20.66 7.75 1.75
CA ARG A 411 -21.34 6.88 0.75
C ARG A 411 -20.83 5.44 0.80
N VAL A 412 -19.52 5.24 0.98
CA VAL A 412 -18.91 3.91 1.14
C VAL A 412 -19.45 3.22 2.37
N ALA A 413 -19.48 3.92 3.51
CA ALA A 413 -19.95 3.37 4.77
C ALA A 413 -21.40 2.90 4.67
N ASP A 414 -22.27 3.73 4.09
CA ASP A 414 -23.70 3.45 3.93
C ASP A 414 -23.99 2.23 3.02
N VAL A 415 -23.20 2.06 1.97
CA VAL A 415 -23.44 0.97 1.00
C VAL A 415 -22.74 -0.32 1.40
N TRP A 416 -21.51 -0.25 1.93
CA TRP A 416 -20.58 -1.38 1.96
C TRP A 416 -20.13 -1.82 3.35
N MET A 417 -20.43 -1.08 4.42
CA MET A 417 -19.92 -1.39 5.77
C MET A 417 -20.97 -1.99 6.72
N ASP A 418 -22.23 -2.12 6.32
CA ASP A 418 -23.33 -2.68 7.13
C ASP A 418 -23.36 -2.05 8.55
N MET A 419 -23.62 -2.82 9.60
CA MET A 419 -23.58 -2.36 11.00
C MET A 419 -22.20 -1.82 11.43
N TYR A 420 -21.13 -2.10 10.68
CA TYR A 420 -19.79 -1.62 11.02
C TYR A 420 -19.55 -0.17 10.61
N MET A 421 -20.48 0.46 9.88
CA MET A 421 -20.46 1.90 9.59
C MET A 421 -20.40 2.74 10.87
N ASP A 422 -20.87 2.22 12.01
CA ASP A 422 -20.73 2.88 13.30
C ASP A 422 -19.28 3.13 13.67
N ASN A 423 -18.35 2.22 13.33
CA ASN A 423 -16.92 2.44 13.55
C ASN A 423 -16.36 3.58 12.68
N PHE A 424 -16.94 3.79 11.50
CA PHE A 424 -16.62 4.94 10.66
C PHE A 424 -17.13 6.24 11.29
N TYR A 425 -18.38 6.28 11.73
CA TYR A 425 -18.94 7.47 12.40
C TYR A 425 -18.37 7.72 13.80
N LEU A 426 -17.76 6.71 14.45
CA LEU A 426 -16.91 6.94 15.63
C LEU A 426 -15.66 7.77 15.28
N ALA A 427 -15.06 7.48 14.13
CA ALA A 427 -13.83 8.13 13.66
C ALA A 427 -14.09 9.47 12.96
N ARG A 428 -15.27 9.62 12.37
CA ARG A 428 -15.76 10.76 11.59
C ARG A 428 -17.15 11.20 12.06
N GLY A 429 -17.27 11.52 13.35
CA GLY A 429 -18.57 11.94 13.88
C GLY A 429 -19.01 13.31 13.38
N ASP A 430 -18.09 14.09 12.82
CA ASP A 430 -18.37 15.31 12.04
C ASP A 430 -19.28 15.04 10.82
N LEU A 431 -19.30 13.80 10.31
CA LEU A 431 -20.12 13.37 9.17
C LEU A 431 -21.41 12.67 9.59
N LYS A 432 -21.65 12.48 10.90
CA LYS A 432 -22.85 11.79 11.37
C LYS A 432 -24.08 12.67 11.11
N GLY A 433 -25.02 12.17 10.31
CA GLY A 433 -26.24 12.89 9.94
C GLY A 433 -26.06 13.95 8.84
N THR A 434 -24.87 14.06 8.24
CA THR A 434 -24.66 14.90 7.05
C THR A 434 -25.19 14.20 5.81
N ASP A 435 -25.75 14.95 4.86
CA ASP A 435 -26.21 14.40 3.59
C ASP A 435 -25.03 13.94 2.71
N HIS A 436 -25.03 12.66 2.34
CA HIS A 436 -24.08 12.04 1.42
C HIS A 436 -24.70 11.68 0.06
N GLY A 437 -25.90 12.20 -0.24
CA GLY A 437 -26.62 11.98 -1.49
C GLY A 437 -27.20 10.58 -1.66
N ASP A 438 -27.96 10.37 -2.74
CA ASP A 438 -28.60 9.07 -3.00
C ASP A 438 -27.58 7.98 -3.37
N VAL A 439 -27.74 6.81 -2.74
CA VAL A 439 -26.94 5.60 -2.98
C VAL A 439 -27.77 4.41 -3.46
N SER A 440 -29.06 4.62 -3.78
CA SER A 440 -30.01 3.60 -4.22
C SER A 440 -29.44 2.68 -5.32
N THR A 441 -28.84 3.26 -6.35
CA THR A 441 -28.24 2.52 -7.47
C THR A 441 -27.07 1.65 -7.02
N ARG A 442 -26.28 2.10 -6.04
CA ARG A 442 -25.14 1.33 -5.52
C ARG A 442 -25.61 0.15 -4.68
N ARG A 443 -26.64 0.34 -3.85
CA ARG A 443 -27.31 -0.75 -3.11
C ARG A 443 -27.93 -1.77 -4.06
N GLN A 444 -28.54 -1.33 -5.17
CA GLN A 444 -29.08 -2.22 -6.19
C GLN A 444 -28.00 -3.10 -6.81
N ILE A 445 -26.86 -2.52 -7.22
CA ILE A 445 -25.72 -3.27 -7.76
C ILE A 445 -25.23 -4.32 -6.75
N ARG A 446 -25.10 -3.94 -5.47
CA ARG A 446 -24.70 -4.87 -4.39
C ARG A 446 -25.65 -6.07 -4.28
N SER A 447 -26.96 -5.80 -4.39
CA SER A 447 -28.02 -6.83 -4.38
C SER A 447 -27.95 -7.74 -5.62
N ASP A 448 -27.89 -7.15 -6.82
CA ASP A 448 -27.91 -7.87 -8.09
C ASP A 448 -26.71 -8.82 -8.24
N LEU A 449 -25.54 -8.38 -7.77
CA LEU A 449 -24.31 -9.18 -7.75
C LEU A 449 -24.26 -10.19 -6.59
N ARG A 450 -25.25 -10.18 -5.69
CA ARG A 450 -25.33 -11.02 -4.48
C ARG A 450 -24.05 -10.95 -3.64
N CYS A 451 -23.55 -9.74 -3.45
CA CYS A 451 -22.31 -9.52 -2.72
C CYS A 451 -22.46 -9.96 -1.26
N LYS A 452 -21.36 -10.43 -0.69
CA LYS A 452 -21.23 -10.82 0.72
C LYS A 452 -21.36 -9.59 1.63
N SER A 453 -21.59 -9.84 2.91
CA SER A 453 -21.63 -8.80 3.94
C SER A 453 -20.23 -8.27 4.28
N PHE A 454 -20.19 -7.11 4.91
CA PHE A 454 -18.96 -6.56 5.47
C PHE A 454 -18.42 -7.40 6.63
N GLN A 455 -19.31 -8.07 7.38
CA GLN A 455 -18.92 -9.10 8.35
C GLN A 455 -18.05 -10.18 7.68
N TRP A 456 -18.52 -10.73 6.55
CA TRP A 456 -17.76 -11.71 5.79
C TRP A 456 -16.41 -11.14 5.34
N PHE A 457 -16.36 -9.89 4.88
CA PHE A 457 -15.10 -9.23 4.51
C PHE A 457 -14.12 -9.15 5.70
N LEU A 458 -14.60 -8.74 6.88
CA LEU A 458 -13.81 -8.68 8.11
C LEU A 458 -13.39 -10.05 8.63
N ASP A 459 -14.10 -11.13 8.30
CA ASP A 459 -13.76 -12.48 8.76
C ASP A 459 -12.89 -13.26 7.78
N ASN A 460 -12.83 -12.82 6.52
CA ASN A 460 -12.11 -13.51 5.44
C ASN A 460 -10.87 -12.70 5.01
N PRO A 461 -10.91 -11.83 3.98
CA PRO A 461 -9.72 -11.12 3.53
C PRO A 461 -9.15 -10.16 4.61
N ALA A 462 -10.00 -9.62 5.48
CA ALA A 462 -9.63 -8.64 6.51
C ALA A 462 -9.66 -9.19 7.95
N ALA A 463 -9.48 -10.50 8.16
CA ALA A 463 -9.47 -11.13 9.49
C ALA A 463 -8.48 -10.51 10.50
N HIS A 464 -7.41 -9.90 9.99
CA HIS A 464 -6.37 -9.24 10.77
C HIS A 464 -6.76 -7.80 11.18
N LYS A 465 -7.78 -7.20 10.54
CA LYS A 465 -8.17 -5.81 10.76
C LYS A 465 -8.70 -5.60 12.18
N PHE A 466 -8.14 -4.62 12.88
CA PHE A 466 -8.68 -4.21 14.16
C PHE A 466 -10.04 -3.53 14.00
N VAL A 467 -11.06 -4.02 14.70
CA VAL A 467 -12.43 -3.46 14.74
C VAL A 467 -12.70 -2.94 16.15
N TYR A 468 -13.12 -1.68 16.28
CA TYR A 468 -13.31 -1.06 17.61
C TYR A 468 -14.49 -1.66 18.37
N SER A 469 -15.60 -1.94 17.71
CA SER A 469 -16.83 -2.46 18.36
C SER A 469 -16.83 -3.97 18.64
N ARG A 470 -15.91 -4.75 18.07
CA ARG A 470 -15.96 -6.22 18.13
C ARG A 470 -15.31 -6.76 19.40
N ASN A 471 -16.06 -7.45 20.28
CA ASN A 471 -15.56 -8.11 21.49
C ASN A 471 -14.70 -7.18 22.38
N ARG A 472 -15.31 -6.13 22.93
CA ARG A 472 -14.62 -5.14 23.78
C ARG A 472 -15.34 -4.92 25.10
N LEU A 473 -14.56 -4.58 26.13
CA LEU A 473 -15.06 -4.13 27.43
C LEU A 473 -15.46 -2.63 27.40
N GLY A 474 -14.81 -1.86 26.53
CA GLY A 474 -15.10 -0.45 26.28
C GLY A 474 -14.38 0.03 25.01
N TYR A 475 -15.00 0.94 24.26
CA TYR A 475 -14.41 1.47 23.03
C TYR A 475 -14.90 2.88 22.69
N GLY A 476 -14.23 3.53 21.75
CA GLY A 476 -14.49 4.91 21.36
C GLY A 476 -13.54 5.88 22.06
N SER A 477 -14.04 7.07 22.43
CA SER A 477 -13.28 8.02 23.23
C SER A 477 -13.19 7.53 24.66
N CYS A 478 -11.99 7.48 25.23
CA CYS A 478 -11.75 7.12 26.63
C CYS A 478 -11.38 8.39 27.40
N CYS A 479 -12.26 8.87 28.26
CA CYS A 479 -12.13 10.19 28.89
C CYS A 479 -12.26 10.12 30.40
N THR A 480 -11.57 11.02 31.11
CA THR A 480 -11.75 11.22 32.54
C THR A 480 -13.07 11.96 32.82
N THR A 481 -13.58 11.88 34.06
CA THR A 481 -14.73 12.69 34.50
C THR A 481 -14.46 14.20 34.46
N GLU A 482 -13.18 14.61 34.47
CA GLU A 482 -12.76 16.01 34.27
C GLU A 482 -12.79 16.45 32.80
N GLY A 483 -13.13 15.54 31.88
CA GLY A 483 -13.25 15.85 30.46
C GLY A 483 -11.92 15.84 29.71
N HIS A 484 -10.92 15.06 30.16
CA HIS A 484 -9.68 14.83 29.41
C HIS A 484 -9.71 13.45 28.74
N CYS A 485 -9.59 13.40 27.41
CA CYS A 485 -9.65 12.17 26.63
C CYS A 485 -8.25 11.70 26.20
N LEU A 486 -8.06 10.38 26.13
CA LEU A 486 -6.86 9.79 25.55
C LEU A 486 -6.69 10.24 24.10
N LEU A 487 -5.46 10.61 23.75
CA LEU A 487 -5.05 11.04 22.42
C LEU A 487 -3.76 10.33 22.03
N ARG A 488 -3.73 9.79 20.81
CA ARG A 488 -2.47 9.40 20.18
C ARG A 488 -1.67 10.64 19.82
N GLY A 489 -0.53 10.85 20.47
CA GLY A 489 0.41 11.89 20.09
C GLY A 489 1.10 11.57 18.76
N ASN A 490 1.38 12.61 17.97
CA ASN A 490 2.17 12.49 16.75
C ASN A 490 3.55 13.09 17.02
N ASP A 491 4.63 12.29 17.02
CA ASP A 491 5.98 12.79 17.31
C ASP A 491 6.68 13.38 16.06
N GLY A 492 5.94 13.55 14.96
CA GLY A 492 6.46 14.09 13.70
C GLY A 492 7.36 13.12 12.94
N SER A 493 7.55 11.89 13.43
CA SER A 493 8.47 10.90 12.86
C SER A 493 7.77 9.59 12.49
N GLU A 494 6.75 9.67 11.63
CA GLU A 494 5.97 8.51 11.13
C GLU A 494 6.83 7.34 10.60
N TYR A 495 8.09 7.57 10.25
CA TYR A 495 8.97 6.59 9.61
C TYR A 495 10.12 6.06 10.46
N ARG A 496 10.39 6.55 11.68
CA ARG A 496 11.64 6.17 12.42
C ARG A 496 11.52 5.74 13.87
N LYS A 497 10.35 5.82 14.52
CA LYS A 497 10.20 5.33 15.91
C LYS A 497 8.97 4.43 16.05
N GLN A 498 9.20 3.21 16.55
CA GLN A 498 8.14 2.26 16.93
C GLN A 498 7.38 2.68 18.21
N THR A 499 7.69 3.86 18.76
CA THR A 499 7.18 4.35 20.05
C THR A 499 6.50 5.69 19.85
N MET A 500 5.25 5.79 20.29
CA MET A 500 4.47 7.03 20.22
C MET A 500 4.01 7.45 21.62
N SER A 501 3.97 8.75 21.89
CA SER A 501 3.49 9.27 23.16
C SER A 501 1.97 9.16 23.27
N LEU A 502 1.49 8.67 24.42
CA LEU A 502 0.09 8.82 24.80
C LEU A 502 -0.11 10.19 25.45
N LEU A 503 -1.06 10.96 24.95
CA LEU A 503 -1.36 12.32 25.41
C LEU A 503 -2.81 12.41 25.88
N LEU A 504 -3.15 13.54 26.49
CA LEU A 504 -4.52 13.94 26.81
C LEU A 504 -4.92 15.18 26.04
N THR A 505 -6.22 15.31 25.82
CA THR A 505 -6.82 16.45 25.14
C THR A 505 -8.22 16.71 25.70
N PRO A 506 -8.70 17.97 25.73
CA PRO A 506 -10.03 18.26 26.23
C PRO A 506 -11.15 17.61 25.40
N SER A 507 -12.22 17.15 26.06
CA SER A 507 -13.40 16.52 25.46
C SER A 507 -14.10 17.43 24.45
N ARG A 508 -14.06 18.74 24.67
CA ARG A 508 -14.66 19.77 23.78
C ARG A 508 -13.94 19.93 22.44
N VAL A 509 -12.65 19.57 22.37
CA VAL A 509 -11.85 19.62 21.15
C VAL A 509 -12.04 18.33 20.31
N THR A 510 -12.67 17.32 20.88
CA THR A 510 -12.55 15.92 20.45
C THR A 510 -13.86 15.22 20.14
N VAL A 511 -14.85 15.97 19.65
CA VAL A 511 -16.09 15.38 19.19
C VAL A 511 -15.81 14.56 17.92
N HIS A 512 -15.40 13.30 18.14
CA HIS A 512 -15.25 12.19 17.18
C HIS A 512 -14.11 12.31 16.17
N SER A 513 -12.85 12.32 16.65
CA SER A 513 -11.67 12.16 15.80
C SER A 513 -11.06 10.76 15.92
N TRP A 514 -10.63 10.18 14.81
CA TRP A 514 -9.86 8.93 14.79
C TRP A 514 -8.69 8.90 15.80
N ALA A 515 -8.04 10.03 16.05
CA ALA A 515 -6.88 10.12 16.94
C ALA A 515 -7.20 9.81 18.43
N THR A 516 -8.47 9.92 18.83
CA THR A 516 -8.95 9.70 20.20
C THR A 516 -9.65 8.35 20.39
N LEU A 517 -9.68 7.51 19.35
CA LEU A 517 -10.31 6.20 19.42
C LEU A 517 -9.41 5.14 20.03
N PHE A 518 -9.88 4.58 21.14
CA PHE A 518 -9.27 3.46 21.85
C PHE A 518 -10.30 2.34 22.04
N ALA A 519 -9.82 1.13 22.30
CA ALA A 519 -10.65 0.00 22.68
C ALA A 519 -9.92 -0.88 23.70
N LEU A 520 -10.64 -1.30 24.73
CA LEU A 520 -10.15 -2.27 25.70
C LEU A 520 -10.63 -3.67 25.32
N THR A 521 -9.70 -4.58 25.05
CA THR A 521 -10.01 -5.97 24.70
C THR A 521 -10.41 -6.80 25.94
N ASP A 522 -11.04 -7.95 25.69
CA ASP A 522 -11.36 -8.99 26.68
C ASP A 522 -10.12 -9.60 27.37
N THR A 523 -8.95 -9.48 26.75
CA THR A 523 -7.63 -9.82 27.30
C THR A 523 -6.98 -8.68 28.09
N GLY A 524 -7.62 -7.52 28.19
CA GLY A 524 -7.10 -6.35 28.91
C GLY A 524 -6.11 -5.49 28.12
N LEU A 525 -6.04 -5.58 26.79
CA LEU A 525 -5.24 -4.62 26.01
C LEU A 525 -6.02 -3.33 25.78
N LEU A 526 -5.46 -2.22 26.25
CA LEU A 526 -5.91 -0.89 25.83
C LEU A 526 -5.26 -0.54 24.49
N ARG A 527 -6.03 -0.63 23.40
CA ARG A 527 -5.55 -0.58 22.02
C ARG A 527 -5.97 0.67 21.27
N LYS A 528 -5.09 1.07 20.35
CA LYS A 528 -5.40 1.89 19.18
C LYS A 528 -4.84 1.19 17.93
N ASP A 529 -5.73 0.60 17.14
CA ASP A 529 -5.36 -0.21 15.98
C ASP A 529 -4.37 -1.36 16.35
N TRP A 530 -3.19 -1.36 15.76
CA TRP A 530 -2.10 -2.32 16.04
C TRP A 530 -1.27 -1.99 17.28
N ASN A 531 -1.50 -0.82 17.87
CA ASN A 531 -0.74 -0.35 19.01
C ASN A 531 -1.50 -0.59 20.31
N CYS A 532 -0.73 -0.91 21.33
CA CYS A 532 -1.16 -1.16 22.68
C CYS A 532 -0.51 -0.15 23.62
N VAL A 533 -1.31 0.36 24.56
CA VAL A 533 -0.83 1.21 25.64
C VAL A 533 -0.08 0.34 26.65
N ARG A 534 1.19 0.65 26.89
CA ARG A 534 2.02 -0.11 27.81
C ARG A 534 2.65 0.76 28.89
N LEU A 535 3.03 0.12 30.00
CA LEU A 535 3.94 0.72 30.97
C LEU A 535 5.39 0.43 30.61
N ARG A 536 6.19 1.48 30.50
CA ARG A 536 7.64 1.39 30.42
C ARG A 536 8.25 1.80 31.76
N ARG A 537 9.13 0.95 32.30
CA ARG A 537 10.07 1.37 33.35
C ARG A 537 11.21 2.12 32.67
N ALA A 538 11.37 3.40 32.94
CA ALA A 538 12.58 4.11 32.52
C ALA A 538 13.66 3.92 33.59
N GLY A 539 14.71 3.18 33.22
CA GLY A 539 15.92 2.94 34.00
C GLY A 539 17.01 2.36 33.10
N GLY A 540 18.15 3.04 33.04
CA GLY A 540 19.38 2.63 32.36
C GLY A 540 20.59 3.11 33.16
N PRO A 541 21.80 2.63 32.89
CA PRO A 541 22.97 3.00 33.67
C PRO A 541 23.30 4.49 33.50
N LEU A 542 23.20 5.27 34.57
CA LEU A 542 23.87 6.56 34.70
C LEU A 542 25.18 6.33 35.44
N ASN A 543 26.17 5.73 34.78
CA ASN A 543 27.55 5.49 35.26
C ASN A 543 27.79 4.93 36.69
N SER A 544 26.76 4.59 37.47
CA SER A 544 26.81 3.88 38.76
C SER A 544 25.48 3.87 39.53
N VAL A 545 24.43 4.59 39.10
CA VAL A 545 23.13 4.62 39.84
C VAL A 545 21.98 4.19 38.93
N TRP A 546 21.25 3.15 39.33
CA TRP A 546 19.96 2.81 38.75
C TRP A 546 18.93 3.87 39.19
N VAL A 547 18.66 4.85 38.34
CA VAL A 547 17.55 5.77 38.57
C VAL A 547 16.29 5.10 38.03
N PHE A 548 15.46 4.59 38.94
CA PHE A 548 14.09 4.20 38.60
C PHE A 548 13.25 5.47 38.54
N THR A 549 12.81 5.83 37.35
CA THR A 549 11.73 6.83 37.21
C THR A 549 10.37 6.13 37.34
N PRO A 550 9.31 6.85 37.73
CA PRO A 550 7.95 6.32 37.69
C PRO A 550 7.59 5.76 36.32
N HIS A 551 6.62 4.86 36.27
CA HIS A 551 6.17 4.25 35.02
C HIS A 551 5.73 5.31 34.00
N ILE A 552 6.24 5.23 32.77
CA ILE A 552 5.83 6.10 31.65
C ILE A 552 4.90 5.29 30.74
N VAL A 553 3.93 5.97 30.11
CA VAL A 553 2.98 5.37 29.18
C VAL A 553 3.39 5.63 27.73
N ASP A 554 3.63 4.57 26.97
CA ASP A 554 3.96 4.63 25.54
C ASP A 554 2.99 3.75 24.74
N LEU A 555 2.75 4.09 23.48
CA LEU A 555 2.12 3.22 22.50
C LEU A 555 3.19 2.41 21.77
N GLU A 556 3.03 1.10 21.78
CA GLU A 556 3.87 0.16 21.03
C GLU A 556 3.04 -0.88 20.30
N ILE A 557 3.61 -1.54 19.29
CA ILE A 557 2.97 -2.67 18.63
C ILE A 557 2.61 -3.73 19.68
N CYS A 558 1.37 -4.21 19.64
CA CYS A 558 0.89 -5.23 20.57
C CYS A 558 1.75 -6.50 20.52
N PRO A 559 1.85 -7.27 21.63
CA PRO A 559 2.62 -8.51 21.66
C PRO A 559 2.19 -9.47 20.53
N LEU A 560 3.17 -9.95 19.74
CA LEU A 560 2.92 -10.89 18.64
C LEU A 560 2.18 -12.14 19.12
N GLU A 561 2.48 -12.60 20.34
CA GLU A 561 1.86 -13.78 20.94
C GLU A 561 0.33 -13.65 21.05
N GLU A 562 -0.21 -12.45 21.22
CA GLU A 562 -1.66 -12.26 21.27
C GLU A 562 -2.31 -12.21 19.88
N LEU A 563 -1.58 -11.73 18.89
CA LEU A 563 -2.05 -11.75 17.51
C LEU A 563 -2.00 -13.18 16.96
N GLU A 564 -1.03 -14.00 17.39
CA GLU A 564 -0.67 -15.26 16.73
C GLU A 564 -0.80 -16.52 17.60
N GLU A 565 -0.79 -16.44 18.95
CA GLU A 565 -0.79 -17.61 19.86
C GLU A 565 -2.09 -17.72 20.69
N PRO A 566 -3.02 -18.64 20.33
CA PRO A 566 -4.31 -18.77 21.00
C PRO A 566 -4.23 -19.06 22.51
N LYS A 567 -3.27 -19.87 22.96
CA LYS A 567 -3.15 -20.29 24.36
C LYS A 567 -2.83 -19.14 25.30
N GLN A 568 -1.93 -18.25 24.89
CA GLN A 568 -1.59 -17.05 25.68
C GLN A 568 -2.79 -16.12 25.80
N ARG A 569 -3.58 -15.96 24.73
CA ARG A 569 -4.84 -15.19 24.79
C ARG A 569 -5.83 -15.76 25.79
N GLU A 570 -6.05 -17.08 25.76
CA GLU A 570 -6.99 -17.75 26.66
C GLU A 570 -6.58 -17.59 28.12
N TRP A 571 -5.29 -17.70 28.43
CA TRP A 571 -4.79 -17.44 29.78
C TRP A 571 -5.09 -16.02 30.25
N TRP A 572 -4.83 -15.01 29.41
CA TRP A 572 -5.11 -13.61 29.76
C TRP A 572 -6.60 -13.35 29.96
N ARG A 573 -7.47 -13.92 29.11
CA ARG A 573 -8.93 -13.84 29.30
C ARG A 573 -9.35 -14.43 30.64
N ALA A 574 -8.87 -15.62 30.97
CA ALA A 574 -9.19 -16.29 32.22
C ALA A 574 -8.70 -15.48 33.44
N TRP A 575 -7.49 -14.93 33.36
CA TRP A 575 -6.93 -14.09 34.41
C TRP A 575 -7.73 -12.81 34.61
N VAL A 576 -8.08 -12.10 33.53
CA VAL A 576 -8.94 -10.90 33.58
C VAL A 576 -10.29 -11.22 34.21
N ALA A 577 -10.93 -12.32 33.80
CA ALA A 577 -12.20 -12.75 34.36
C ALA A 577 -12.12 -13.05 35.87
N ASP A 578 -11.04 -13.70 36.35
CA ASP A 578 -10.81 -13.92 37.78
C ASP A 578 -10.66 -12.60 38.55
N GLN A 579 -9.90 -11.64 38.00
CA GLN A 579 -9.73 -10.34 38.65
C GLN A 579 -11.05 -9.56 38.73
N MET A 580 -11.85 -9.55 37.66
CA MET A 580 -13.16 -8.89 37.66
C MET A 580 -14.11 -9.53 38.68
N LYS A 581 -14.12 -10.86 38.81
CA LYS A 581 -14.92 -11.55 39.83
C LYS A 581 -14.53 -11.15 41.25
N ARG A 582 -13.23 -10.96 41.52
CA ARG A 582 -12.75 -10.49 42.83
C ARG A 582 -13.17 -9.05 43.11
N ILE A 583 -13.11 -8.19 42.09
CA ILE A 583 -13.60 -6.81 42.18
C ILE A 583 -15.08 -6.83 42.55
N GLU A 584 -15.90 -7.59 41.82
CA GLU A 584 -17.34 -7.73 42.08
C GLU A 584 -17.62 -8.25 43.50
N GLN A 585 -16.90 -9.29 43.94
CA GLN A 585 -17.06 -9.83 45.30
C GLN A 585 -16.70 -8.80 46.38
N ARG A 586 -15.62 -8.02 46.18
CA ARG A 586 -15.25 -6.98 47.13
C ARG A 586 -16.25 -5.83 47.14
N GLN A 587 -16.84 -5.48 45.99
CA GLN A 587 -17.90 -4.47 45.88
C GLN A 587 -19.16 -4.85 46.67
N ILE A 588 -19.45 -6.13 46.85
CA ILE A 588 -20.59 -6.56 47.67
C ILE A 588 -20.37 -6.20 49.15
N SER A 589 -19.15 -6.38 49.67
CA SER A 589 -18.82 -6.09 51.08
C SER A 589 -18.36 -4.66 51.34
N HIS A 590 -17.68 -4.06 50.36
CA HIS A 590 -17.06 -2.74 50.41
C HIS A 590 -17.32 -2.05 49.05
N PRO A 591 -18.55 -1.52 48.84
CA PRO A 591 -18.98 -0.96 47.57
C PRO A 591 -18.00 0.03 46.95
N GLU A 592 -17.34 0.82 47.79
CA GLU A 592 -16.42 1.90 47.42
C GLU A 592 -14.99 1.44 47.09
N GLN A 593 -14.61 0.18 47.35
CA GLN A 593 -13.22 -0.28 47.27
C GLN A 593 -13.01 -1.49 46.35
N GLY A 594 -13.94 -1.75 45.42
CA GLY A 594 -13.87 -2.90 44.51
C GLY A 594 -12.52 -3.11 43.84
N PHE A 595 -12.00 -2.05 43.22
CA PHE A 595 -10.73 -2.05 42.49
C PHE A 595 -9.52 -2.46 43.35
N GLN A 596 -9.58 -2.32 44.67
CA GLN A 596 -8.51 -2.73 45.58
C GLN A 596 -8.36 -4.26 45.68
N ALA A 597 -9.30 -5.03 45.13
CA ALA A 597 -9.23 -6.50 45.07
C ALA A 597 -8.28 -7.04 44.00
N VAL A 598 -7.83 -6.19 43.07
CA VAL A 598 -6.97 -6.60 41.95
C VAL A 598 -5.64 -7.13 42.45
N GLN A 599 -5.30 -8.36 42.04
CA GLN A 599 -3.97 -8.91 42.25
C GLN A 599 -3.08 -8.62 41.05
N THR A 600 -1.83 -8.24 41.31
CA THR A 600 -0.85 -8.00 40.24
C THR A 600 -0.26 -9.31 39.71
N THR A 601 0.29 -9.27 38.51
CA THR A 601 0.96 -10.41 37.89
C THR A 601 2.27 -10.02 37.22
N ASN A 602 3.26 -10.90 37.32
CA ASN A 602 4.55 -10.78 36.62
C ASN A 602 4.59 -11.56 35.31
N GLN A 603 3.44 -12.09 34.84
CA GLN A 603 3.36 -12.79 33.56
C GLN A 603 3.90 -11.90 32.43
N ARG A 604 4.60 -12.51 31.48
CA ARG A 604 5.11 -11.80 30.30
C ARG A 604 3.97 -11.06 29.60
N GLY A 605 4.17 -9.78 29.34
CA GLY A 605 3.16 -8.90 28.74
C GLY A 605 2.24 -8.19 29.72
N ALA A 606 2.33 -8.42 31.05
CA ALA A 606 1.48 -7.75 32.05
C ALA A 606 1.51 -6.21 31.97
N HIS A 607 2.62 -5.63 31.54
CA HIS A 607 2.76 -4.19 31.35
C HIS A 607 1.88 -3.60 30.23
N PHE A 608 1.34 -4.42 29.33
CA PHE A 608 0.35 -4.03 28.31
C PHE A 608 -1.10 -4.18 28.78
N ARG A 609 -1.32 -4.74 29.98
CA ARG A 609 -2.62 -5.24 30.42
C ARG A 609 -3.26 -4.29 31.41
N TRP A 610 -4.52 -4.01 31.19
CA TRP A 610 -5.35 -3.07 31.91
C TRP A 610 -6.69 -3.73 32.25
N LEU A 611 -7.06 -3.70 33.52
CA LEU A 611 -8.39 -4.06 34.00
C LEU A 611 -9.24 -2.80 34.03
N TYR A 612 -10.53 -2.94 33.74
CA TYR A 612 -11.47 -1.83 33.78
C TYR A 612 -12.57 -2.11 34.78
N ASP A 613 -12.45 -1.50 35.96
CA ASP A 613 -13.54 -1.44 36.93
C ASP A 613 -14.53 -0.37 36.47
N LYS A 614 -15.57 -0.80 35.76
CA LYS A 614 -16.59 0.08 35.18
C LYS A 614 -17.36 0.87 36.24
N ILE A 615 -17.55 0.32 37.44
CA ILE A 615 -18.33 0.98 38.51
C ILE A 615 -17.61 2.24 38.98
N HIS A 616 -16.30 2.15 39.18
CA HIS A 616 -15.47 3.25 39.67
C HIS A 616 -14.71 4.00 38.57
N GLY A 617 -14.84 3.56 37.32
CA GLY A 617 -14.10 4.10 36.18
C GLY A 617 -12.58 3.83 36.22
N LYS A 618 -12.10 2.83 36.97
CA LYS A 618 -10.65 2.65 37.15
C LYS A 618 -10.04 1.81 36.04
N LEU A 619 -9.01 2.33 35.38
CA LEU A 619 -8.13 1.59 34.47
C LEU A 619 -6.86 1.17 35.21
N ILE A 620 -6.79 -0.10 35.60
CA ILE A 620 -5.78 -0.62 36.55
C ILE A 620 -4.77 -1.49 35.79
N ASN A 621 -3.49 -1.17 35.85
CA ASN A 621 -2.47 -1.96 35.17
C ASN A 621 -2.22 -3.30 35.87
N ALA A 622 -2.16 -4.40 35.12
CA ALA A 622 -2.00 -5.74 35.67
C ALA A 622 -0.65 -5.99 36.33
N GLN A 623 0.42 -5.30 35.90
CA GLN A 623 1.76 -5.48 36.47
C GLN A 623 1.91 -4.75 37.80
N THR A 624 1.35 -3.55 37.92
CA THR A 624 1.62 -2.64 39.04
C THR A 624 0.44 -2.50 40.00
N GLY A 625 -0.78 -2.78 39.55
CA GLY A 625 -2.00 -2.47 40.29
C GLY A 625 -2.31 -0.97 40.34
N TYR A 626 -1.57 -0.15 39.57
CA TYR A 626 -1.73 1.30 39.56
C TYR A 626 -2.82 1.71 38.57
N CYS A 627 -3.55 2.76 38.93
CA CYS A 627 -4.57 3.35 38.10
C CYS A 627 -3.95 4.35 37.11
N LEU A 628 -4.47 4.37 35.88
CA LEU A 628 -4.15 5.42 34.92
C LEU A 628 -4.69 6.76 35.44
N ASP A 629 -3.83 7.76 35.56
CA ASP A 629 -4.15 9.06 36.12
C ASP A 629 -3.90 10.16 35.09
N GLY A 630 -4.90 11.01 34.86
CA GLY A 630 -4.86 12.13 33.92
C GLY A 630 -4.54 13.50 34.53
N ILE A 631 -4.13 13.58 35.79
CA ILE A 631 -4.02 14.86 36.55
C ILE A 631 -3.11 15.92 35.91
N ASP A 632 -2.11 15.52 35.13
CA ASP A 632 -1.21 16.47 34.46
C ASP A 632 -1.85 17.14 33.22
N GLY A 633 -3.07 16.73 32.83
CA GLY A 633 -3.86 17.28 31.71
C GLY A 633 -3.24 17.11 30.32
N GLN A 634 -1.99 16.64 30.24
CA GLN A 634 -1.21 16.51 29.01
C GLN A 634 -0.73 15.09 28.78
N ARG A 635 -0.26 14.39 29.82
CA ARG A 635 0.29 13.03 29.73
C ARG A 635 -0.30 12.17 30.84
N PRO A 636 -0.98 11.06 30.51
CA PRO A 636 -1.49 10.18 31.54
C PRO A 636 -0.34 9.39 32.17
N THR A 637 -0.35 9.25 33.49
CA THR A 637 0.68 8.53 34.25
C THR A 637 0.07 7.52 35.21
N PRO A 638 0.68 6.35 35.45
CA PRO A 638 0.16 5.40 36.42
C PRO A 638 0.51 5.84 37.83
N LYS A 639 -0.49 5.93 38.70
CA LYS A 639 -0.34 6.27 40.11
C LYS A 639 -1.10 5.26 40.98
N PRO A 640 -0.78 5.13 42.28
CA PRO A 640 -1.62 4.37 43.21
C PRO A 640 -3.08 4.77 43.04
N CYS A 641 -3.97 3.77 43.02
CA CYS A 641 -5.40 4.01 42.86
C CYS A 641 -5.95 4.77 44.08
N VAL A 642 -6.65 5.88 43.83
CA VAL A 642 -7.25 6.74 44.86
C VAL A 642 -8.77 6.74 44.68
N ASP A 643 -9.51 6.54 45.78
CA ASP A 643 -10.97 6.63 45.80
C ASP A 643 -11.44 8.01 45.34
N ASP A 644 -12.53 8.06 44.56
CA ASP A 644 -13.19 9.29 44.09
C ASP A 644 -12.31 10.30 43.33
N ALA A 645 -11.08 9.94 42.95
CA ALA A 645 -10.19 10.80 42.17
C ALA A 645 -10.74 10.99 40.73
N PRO A 646 -11.20 12.19 40.34
CA PRO A 646 -11.81 12.42 39.02
C PRO A 646 -10.81 12.24 37.87
N SER A 647 -9.53 12.54 38.10
CA SER A 647 -8.44 12.32 37.16
C SER A 647 -8.15 10.83 36.87
N GLN A 648 -8.61 9.92 37.74
CA GLN A 648 -8.48 8.47 37.60
C GLN A 648 -9.80 7.78 37.22
N SER A 649 -10.89 8.52 37.08
CA SER A 649 -12.21 7.99 36.73
C SER A 649 -12.46 8.10 35.24
N TRP A 650 -12.25 7.00 34.52
CA TRP A 650 -12.35 6.87 33.07
C TRP A 650 -13.66 6.25 32.63
N HIS A 651 -14.21 6.79 31.55
CA HIS A 651 -15.35 6.22 30.84
C HIS A 651 -15.04 6.13 29.35
N PHE A 652 -15.51 5.04 28.74
CA PHE A 652 -15.53 4.91 27.29
C PHE A 652 -16.86 5.46 26.76
N SER A 653 -16.84 6.08 25.58
CA SER A 653 -18.08 6.59 24.97
C SER A 653 -19.03 5.47 24.55
N HIS A 654 -18.51 4.24 24.34
CA HIS A 654 -19.30 3.05 24.03
C HIS A 654 -18.81 1.86 24.84
N HIS A 655 -19.71 0.92 25.08
CA HIS A 655 -19.43 -0.33 25.80
C HIS A 655 -19.95 -1.50 24.97
N GLY A 656 -19.23 -2.63 25.04
CA GLY A 656 -19.62 -3.88 24.41
C GLY A 656 -20.44 -4.78 25.32
#